data_AF-A0A3Q3LS49-F1
#
_entry.id   AF-A0A3Q3LS49-F1
#
_cell.length_a   1.000
_cell.length_b   1.000
_cell.length_c   1.000
_cell.angle_alpha   90.00
_cell.angle_beta   90.00
_cell.angle_gamma   90.00
#
_symmetry.space_group_name_H-M   'P 1'
#
loop_
_entity.id
_entity.type
_entity.pdbx_description
1 polymer ?
#
loop_
_entity_poly.entity_id
_entity_poly.type
_entity_poly.pdbx_seq_one_letter_code
_entity_poly.pdbx_strand_id
1 'polypeptide(L)'
;MAANWAERISVFSSSPSRFLCGTTAEAFLAELLRELRDDRASYSVKVLLLSPICEYPTLLCPSDSVGEETALELMSVFAQCPSKYVQFRCQLLLALTSALICTSCVSNQSRASQDFLDLLLQVAQDTSDLQGDGALRYLRAAACDCLRELEACSPGLLSQHLELLGGLRQREGSRLHQAYAGLHTLVLRNSVYQLTQEAGAGAEHLKALLGGNTTVAWEAEQDSGLMKHKDSALLASLILGPMGTVPTLQTGSDSKELRSVLSSLLEESYLLTPMCQASLLYRLTEVVAMVPGVPPSVFRAQLLRLLGTSEVCLLHATLLMKCAFTDSLFSAEDEAFILKRLVVLSQHPLLSTPEKLLYMDCILHFPENRPIGCGDGDETLPVLLTPRLASALLPTVLNDSATMLARLNLLSLVYLEEGGGRGEFRAGLPLRTPELAAAHRGTRGSREMVVTFFRATFLFLFYFSHLERFANRLLEKLCTLYFSHTHLAPQLINLADQTQEKLPESNWALRLLRALQGVITEAPLAQLNSQDLSQHLKMLARVAEEGEVPQQSTLSFLSRILTQSPASLFMSGDWRLGNSLLGICRRLLDHPSLDSLLIPQADILQHLACSYGDTDIQDHARLYYTLLTTLSREKLVSVLAQGLTEGGRQVKKRTLSSIMADSEGLTSTLSIHHTEEAIIKLVEAQSEQQEAIQSDVDSDQNQTENCPNTLTAYRAQFDESSFASDVTLNYLLMWGTDNSALISSSASASTSPSLITTTKS
;
A
#
# COMPACT_ATOMS: atom_id res chain seq x y z
N MET A 1 15.46 -44.99 -20.36
CA MET A 1 16.41 -43.90 -20.07
C MET A 1 15.80 -43.12 -18.92
N ALA A 2 16.41 -43.15 -17.73
CA ALA A 2 15.86 -42.44 -16.56
C ALA A 2 15.93 -40.94 -16.86
N ALA A 3 14.81 -40.33 -17.23
CA ALA A 3 14.73 -38.90 -17.46
C ALA A 3 15.11 -38.19 -16.16
N ASN A 4 15.96 -37.17 -16.25
CA ASN A 4 16.29 -36.31 -15.11
C ASN A 4 15.06 -35.43 -14.81
N TRP A 5 14.04 -36.01 -14.16
CA TRP A 5 12.76 -35.36 -13.89
C TRP A 5 12.93 -34.05 -13.13
N ALA A 6 13.93 -33.95 -12.25
CA ALA A 6 14.24 -32.72 -11.53
C ALA A 6 14.61 -31.56 -12.47
N GLU A 7 15.41 -31.83 -13.51
CA GLU A 7 15.80 -30.83 -14.51
C GLU A 7 14.64 -30.51 -15.46
N ARG A 8 13.83 -31.50 -15.82
CA ARG A 8 12.67 -31.28 -16.68
C ARG A 8 11.59 -30.44 -16.00
N ILE A 9 11.33 -30.68 -14.72
CA ILE A 9 10.37 -29.90 -13.92
C ILE A 9 10.90 -28.48 -13.67
N SER A 10 12.21 -28.29 -13.46
CA SER A 10 12.77 -26.94 -13.28
C SER A 10 12.73 -26.12 -14.57
N VAL A 11 12.94 -26.75 -15.73
CA VAL A 11 12.75 -26.09 -17.04
C VAL A 11 11.28 -25.72 -17.26
N PHE A 12 10.35 -26.61 -16.88
CA PHE A 12 8.93 -26.31 -16.94
C PHE A 12 8.54 -25.16 -16.00
N SER A 13 8.94 -25.19 -14.72
CA SER A 13 8.55 -24.16 -13.76
C SER A 13 9.14 -22.78 -14.09
N SER A 14 10.35 -22.72 -14.67
CA SER A 14 10.95 -21.46 -15.10
C SER A 14 10.28 -20.82 -16.33
N SER A 15 9.74 -21.64 -17.25
CA SER A 15 9.03 -21.15 -18.44
C SER A 15 8.04 -22.18 -19.01
N PRO A 16 6.81 -22.29 -18.44
CA PRO A 16 5.85 -23.32 -18.84
C PRO A 16 5.44 -23.23 -20.31
N SER A 17 5.20 -22.01 -20.81
CA SER A 17 4.82 -21.74 -22.19
C SER A 17 5.89 -22.18 -23.19
N ARG A 18 7.15 -21.80 -22.96
CA ARG A 18 8.30 -22.19 -23.80
C ARG A 18 8.55 -23.69 -23.82
N PHE A 19 8.36 -24.36 -22.68
CA PHE A 19 8.47 -25.81 -22.59
C PHE A 19 7.39 -26.51 -23.43
N LEU A 20 6.15 -26.01 -23.38
CA LEU A 20 5.02 -26.56 -24.14
C LEU A 20 5.09 -26.27 -25.65
N CYS A 21 5.89 -25.30 -26.10
CA CYS A 21 6.20 -25.18 -27.54
C CYS A 21 6.92 -26.42 -28.10
N GLY A 22 7.61 -27.20 -27.25
CA GLY A 22 8.27 -28.44 -27.63
C GLY A 22 7.44 -29.71 -27.45
N THR A 23 6.36 -29.66 -26.65
CA THR A 23 5.48 -30.81 -26.31
C THR A 23 4.07 -30.34 -25.95
N THR A 24 3.02 -31.03 -26.36
CA THR A 24 1.63 -30.68 -25.97
C THR A 24 1.37 -30.89 -24.47
N ALA A 25 0.52 -30.06 -23.85
CA ALA A 25 0.15 -30.14 -22.44
C ALA A 25 -0.40 -31.52 -22.05
N GLU A 26 -1.29 -32.10 -22.87
CA GLU A 26 -1.87 -33.43 -22.65
C GLU A 26 -0.81 -34.54 -22.68
N ALA A 27 0.15 -34.48 -23.60
CA ALA A 27 1.23 -35.45 -23.67
C ALA A 27 2.16 -35.36 -22.45
N PHE A 28 2.48 -34.15 -22.01
CA PHE A 28 3.29 -33.94 -20.81
C PHE A 28 2.54 -34.41 -19.54
N LEU A 29 1.26 -34.11 -19.42
CA LEU A 29 0.40 -34.58 -18.34
C LEU A 29 0.30 -36.11 -18.30
N ALA A 30 0.09 -36.76 -19.46
CA ALA A 30 0.07 -38.21 -19.56
C ALA A 30 1.42 -38.84 -19.17
N GLU A 31 2.55 -38.21 -19.52
CA GLU A 31 3.87 -38.64 -19.07
C GLU A 31 4.06 -38.51 -17.55
N LEU A 32 3.59 -37.41 -16.95
CA LEU A 32 3.61 -37.19 -15.50
C LEU A 32 2.78 -38.26 -14.77
N LEU A 33 1.53 -38.48 -15.21
CA LEU A 33 0.62 -39.48 -14.62
C LEU A 33 1.15 -40.91 -14.77
N ARG A 34 1.77 -41.24 -15.91
CA ARG A 34 2.43 -42.54 -16.13
C ARG A 34 3.58 -42.78 -15.17
N GLU A 35 4.41 -41.78 -14.89
CA GLU A 35 5.56 -41.91 -13.98
C GLU A 35 5.15 -41.87 -12.51
N LEU A 36 4.06 -41.16 -12.17
CA LEU A 36 3.44 -41.23 -10.84
C LEU A 36 2.96 -42.66 -10.51
N ARG A 37 2.46 -43.38 -11.52
CA ARG A 37 2.06 -44.80 -11.42
C ARG A 37 3.23 -45.79 -11.37
N ASP A 38 4.45 -45.40 -11.78
CA ASP A 38 5.58 -46.33 -11.77
C ASP A 38 6.05 -46.61 -10.33
N ASP A 39 5.98 -47.87 -9.90
CA ASP A 39 6.44 -48.33 -8.58
C ASP A 39 7.96 -48.21 -8.41
N ARG A 40 8.72 -48.08 -9.50
CA ARG A 40 10.18 -47.96 -9.48
C ARG A 40 10.66 -46.55 -9.14
N ALA A 41 9.80 -45.54 -9.28
CA ALA A 41 10.14 -44.16 -8.96
C ALA A 41 10.15 -43.92 -7.45
N SER A 42 11.16 -43.22 -6.94
CA SER A 42 11.22 -42.86 -5.51
C SER A 42 10.12 -41.85 -5.16
N TYR A 43 9.58 -41.94 -3.94
CA TYR A 43 8.53 -41.02 -3.49
C TYR A 43 8.98 -39.54 -3.47
N SER A 44 10.28 -39.27 -3.33
CA SER A 44 10.82 -37.92 -3.49
C SER A 44 10.66 -37.37 -4.91
N VAL A 45 10.86 -38.21 -5.94
CA VAL A 45 10.62 -37.84 -7.34
C VAL A 45 9.12 -37.71 -7.59
N LYS A 46 8.29 -38.60 -7.03
CA LYS A 46 6.83 -38.50 -7.15
C LYS A 46 6.26 -37.21 -6.54
N VAL A 47 6.81 -36.71 -5.44
CA VAL A 47 6.44 -35.39 -4.89
C VAL A 47 6.80 -34.26 -5.86
N LEU A 48 7.98 -34.31 -6.49
CA LEU A 48 8.36 -33.32 -7.50
C LEU A 48 7.42 -33.35 -8.70
N LEU A 49 7.02 -34.54 -9.17
CA LEU A 49 6.11 -34.72 -10.31
C LEU A 49 4.71 -34.09 -10.09
N LEU A 50 4.30 -33.86 -8.83
CA LEU A 50 3.03 -33.21 -8.50
C LEU A 50 3.09 -31.67 -8.50
N SER A 51 4.28 -31.06 -8.37
CA SER A 51 4.43 -29.59 -8.33
C SER A 51 3.85 -28.90 -9.57
N PRO A 52 4.06 -29.39 -10.81
CA PRO A 52 3.44 -28.82 -12.01
C PRO A 52 1.90 -28.77 -11.95
N ILE A 53 1.27 -29.80 -11.37
CA ILE A 53 -0.20 -29.89 -11.24
C ILE A 53 -0.69 -28.89 -10.18
N CYS A 54 0.07 -28.69 -9.10
CA CYS A 54 -0.27 -27.70 -8.07
C CYS A 54 -0.08 -26.25 -8.54
N GLU A 55 0.96 -25.97 -9.33
CA GLU A 55 1.34 -24.60 -9.72
C GLU A 55 0.63 -24.13 -11.01
N TYR A 56 0.45 -25.02 -11.99
CA TYR A 56 -0.11 -24.67 -13.30
C TYR A 56 -1.25 -25.63 -13.75
N PRO A 57 -2.29 -25.87 -12.91
CA PRO A 57 -3.37 -26.80 -13.25
C PRO A 57 -4.18 -26.37 -14.48
N THR A 58 -4.44 -25.07 -14.67
CA THR A 58 -5.19 -24.54 -15.82
C THR A 58 -4.47 -24.71 -17.15
N LEU A 59 -3.14 -24.74 -17.12
CA LEU A 59 -2.31 -24.94 -18.32
C LEU A 59 -2.20 -26.42 -18.70
N LEU A 60 -2.18 -27.32 -17.71
CA LEU A 60 -2.08 -28.76 -17.91
C LEU A 60 -3.45 -29.40 -18.23
N CYS A 61 -4.52 -28.89 -17.62
CA CYS A 61 -5.90 -29.36 -17.80
C CYS A 61 -6.74 -28.27 -18.50
N PRO A 62 -6.68 -28.16 -19.84
CA PRO A 62 -7.37 -27.11 -20.58
C PRO A 62 -8.89 -27.30 -20.67
N SER A 63 -9.41 -28.50 -20.37
CA SER A 63 -10.84 -28.82 -20.39
C SER A 63 -11.30 -29.50 -19.10
N ASP A 64 -12.58 -29.33 -18.77
CA ASP A 64 -13.20 -29.96 -17.60
C ASP A 64 -13.09 -31.50 -17.64
N SER A 65 -13.22 -32.12 -18.82
CA SER A 65 -13.07 -33.57 -18.97
C SER A 65 -11.65 -34.05 -18.65
N VAL A 66 -10.62 -33.31 -19.08
CA VAL A 66 -9.21 -33.65 -18.77
C VAL A 66 -8.91 -33.45 -17.29
N GLY A 67 -9.50 -32.42 -16.67
CA GLY A 67 -9.43 -32.22 -15.22
C GLY A 67 -10.07 -33.38 -14.44
N GLU A 68 -11.26 -33.82 -14.85
CA GLU A 68 -11.97 -34.94 -14.24
C GLU A 68 -11.20 -36.27 -14.37
N GLU A 69 -10.70 -36.57 -15.57
CA GLU A 69 -9.87 -37.76 -15.80
C GLU A 69 -8.58 -37.74 -14.96
N THR A 70 -7.90 -36.60 -14.92
CA THR A 70 -6.69 -36.41 -14.10
C THR A 70 -6.99 -36.62 -12.62
N ALA A 71 -8.12 -36.11 -12.13
CA ALA A 71 -8.54 -36.31 -10.75
C ALA A 71 -8.81 -37.80 -10.45
N LEU A 72 -9.52 -38.51 -11.34
CA LEU A 72 -9.75 -39.96 -11.20
C LEU A 72 -8.43 -40.75 -11.21
N GLU A 73 -7.48 -40.39 -12.08
CA GLU A 73 -6.17 -41.01 -12.12
C GLU A 73 -5.38 -40.79 -10.83
N LEU A 74 -5.33 -39.55 -10.34
CA LEU A 74 -4.65 -39.21 -9.09
C LEU A 74 -5.32 -39.87 -7.85
N MET A 75 -6.65 -39.99 -7.83
CA MET A 75 -7.36 -40.78 -6.80
C MET A 75 -6.97 -42.25 -6.85
N SER A 76 -6.79 -42.82 -8.05
CA SER A 76 -6.30 -44.20 -8.20
C SER A 76 -4.89 -44.37 -7.63
N VAL A 77 -4.00 -43.38 -7.84
CA VAL A 77 -2.64 -43.36 -7.28
C VAL A 77 -2.68 -43.22 -5.75
N PHE A 78 -3.60 -42.41 -5.22
CA PHE A 78 -3.79 -42.27 -3.77
C PHE A 78 -4.23 -43.58 -3.11
N ALA A 79 -5.14 -44.32 -3.74
CA ALA A 79 -5.60 -45.63 -3.26
C ALA A 79 -4.48 -46.68 -3.25
N GLN A 80 -3.58 -46.63 -4.24
CA GLN A 80 -2.45 -47.56 -4.38
C GLN A 80 -1.26 -47.19 -3.47
N CYS A 81 -1.15 -45.94 -3.02
CA CYS A 81 -0.04 -45.48 -2.20
C CYS A 81 -0.09 -46.04 -0.76
N PRO A 82 0.99 -46.66 -0.25
CA PRO A 82 1.02 -47.16 1.12
C PRO A 82 0.94 -46.03 2.16
N SER A 83 0.30 -46.31 3.30
CA SER A 83 0.05 -45.34 4.39
C SER A 83 1.30 -44.73 5.03
N LYS A 84 2.47 -45.35 4.81
CA LYS A 84 3.76 -44.92 5.35
C LYS A 84 4.27 -43.60 4.76
N TYR A 85 3.89 -43.27 3.52
CA TYR A 85 4.38 -42.07 2.81
C TYR A 85 3.39 -40.91 2.90
N VAL A 86 3.22 -40.40 4.12
CA VAL A 86 2.27 -39.32 4.44
C VAL A 86 2.51 -38.06 3.60
N GLN A 87 3.78 -37.62 3.45
CA GLN A 87 4.10 -36.39 2.71
C GLN A 87 3.61 -36.46 1.25
N PHE A 88 3.80 -37.60 0.58
CA PHE A 88 3.34 -37.79 -0.79
C PHE A 88 1.80 -37.83 -0.86
N ARG A 89 1.14 -38.49 0.11
CA ARG A 89 -0.32 -38.50 0.21
C ARG A 89 -0.91 -37.10 0.44
N CYS A 90 -0.29 -36.28 1.28
CA CYS A 90 -0.70 -34.88 1.46
C CYS A 90 -0.58 -34.08 0.15
N GLN A 91 0.55 -34.23 -0.56
CA GLN A 91 0.76 -33.54 -1.83
C GLN A 91 -0.19 -34.02 -2.93
N LEU A 92 -0.58 -35.31 -2.93
CA LEU A 92 -1.62 -35.83 -3.82
C LEU A 92 -2.98 -35.18 -3.55
N LEU A 93 -3.37 -35.02 -2.29
CA LEU A 93 -4.63 -34.33 -1.95
C LEU A 93 -4.63 -32.87 -2.44
N LEU A 94 -3.49 -32.17 -2.31
CA LEU A 94 -3.33 -30.79 -2.81
C LEU A 94 -3.35 -30.70 -4.35
N ALA A 95 -2.72 -31.66 -5.04
CA ALA A 95 -2.77 -31.75 -6.50
C ALA A 95 -4.19 -32.05 -7.00
N LEU A 96 -4.91 -32.92 -6.29
CA LEU A 96 -6.32 -33.24 -6.56
C LEU A 96 -7.22 -32.02 -6.39
N THR A 97 -7.10 -31.29 -5.28
CA THR A 97 -7.90 -30.06 -5.06
C THR A 97 -7.60 -28.99 -6.09
N SER A 98 -6.32 -28.72 -6.37
CA SER A 98 -5.93 -27.71 -7.37
C SER A 98 -6.46 -28.05 -8.76
N ALA A 99 -6.31 -29.30 -9.22
CA ALA A 99 -6.85 -29.74 -10.50
C ALA A 99 -8.39 -29.59 -10.57
N LEU A 100 -9.11 -30.01 -9.52
CA LEU A 100 -10.58 -29.96 -9.46
C LEU A 100 -11.16 -28.55 -9.28
N ILE A 101 -10.48 -27.65 -8.58
CA ILE A 101 -10.91 -26.25 -8.40
C ILE A 101 -10.63 -25.42 -9.66
N CYS A 102 -9.47 -25.63 -10.28
CA CYS A 102 -9.07 -24.87 -11.45
C CYS A 102 -9.78 -25.31 -12.74
N THR A 103 -10.32 -26.52 -12.76
CA THR A 103 -11.32 -26.96 -13.75
C THR A 103 -12.71 -26.71 -13.17
N SER A 104 -13.74 -26.41 -13.97
CA SER A 104 -15.10 -26.17 -13.44
C SER A 104 -15.79 -27.44 -12.90
N CYS A 105 -15.04 -28.49 -12.62
CA CYS A 105 -15.50 -29.80 -12.15
C CYS A 105 -16.23 -29.73 -10.80
N VAL A 106 -15.81 -28.85 -9.88
CA VAL A 106 -16.47 -28.67 -8.58
C VAL A 106 -17.77 -27.86 -8.73
N SER A 107 -17.77 -26.80 -9.54
CA SER A 107 -19.00 -26.04 -9.81
C SER A 107 -20.04 -26.85 -10.58
N ASN A 108 -19.59 -27.76 -11.45
CA ASN A 108 -20.44 -28.63 -12.25
C ASN A 108 -20.86 -29.93 -11.50
N GLN A 109 -20.43 -30.10 -10.24
CA GLN A 109 -20.69 -31.30 -9.42
C GLN A 109 -20.38 -32.62 -10.14
N SER A 110 -19.26 -32.66 -10.87
CA SER A 110 -18.77 -33.85 -11.58
C SER A 110 -18.64 -35.06 -10.65
N ARG A 111 -18.71 -36.28 -11.20
CA ARG A 111 -18.63 -37.50 -10.39
C ARG A 111 -17.30 -37.60 -9.65
N ALA A 112 -16.19 -37.20 -10.29
CA ALA A 112 -14.89 -37.19 -9.62
C ALA A 112 -14.83 -36.23 -8.43
N SER A 113 -15.55 -35.09 -8.48
CA SER A 113 -15.63 -34.16 -7.36
C SER A 113 -16.39 -34.75 -6.16
N GLN A 114 -17.44 -35.53 -6.42
CA GLN A 114 -18.21 -36.23 -5.38
C GLN A 114 -17.39 -37.36 -4.75
N ASP A 115 -16.77 -38.21 -5.59
CA ASP A 115 -15.90 -39.30 -5.15
C ASP A 115 -14.71 -38.76 -4.33
N PHE A 116 -14.15 -37.61 -4.71
CA PHE A 116 -13.07 -36.96 -3.98
C PHE A 116 -13.54 -36.32 -2.66
N LEU A 117 -14.73 -35.71 -2.64
CA LEU A 117 -15.33 -35.18 -1.41
C LEU A 117 -15.56 -36.31 -0.39
N ASP A 118 -16.11 -37.44 -0.83
CA ASP A 118 -16.28 -38.63 0.00
C ASP A 118 -14.95 -39.15 0.52
N LEU A 119 -13.91 -39.20 -0.33
CA LEU A 119 -12.56 -39.58 0.07
C LEU A 119 -12.00 -38.64 1.15
N LEU A 120 -12.14 -37.33 0.99
CA LEU A 120 -11.67 -36.34 1.97
C LEU A 120 -12.42 -36.46 3.30
N LEU A 121 -13.73 -36.67 3.28
CA LEU A 121 -14.54 -36.89 4.47
C LEU A 121 -14.15 -38.20 5.18
N GLN A 122 -13.89 -39.28 4.44
CA GLN A 122 -13.39 -40.54 4.99
C GLN A 122 -12.02 -40.36 5.65
N VAL A 123 -11.08 -39.67 4.99
CA VAL A 123 -9.75 -39.39 5.54
C VAL A 123 -9.84 -38.53 6.80
N ALA A 124 -10.71 -37.51 6.82
CA ALA A 124 -10.93 -36.67 8.00
C ALA A 124 -11.54 -37.46 9.18
N GLN A 125 -12.46 -38.39 8.90
CA GLN A 125 -13.13 -39.22 9.91
C GLN A 125 -12.28 -40.38 10.45
N ASP A 126 -11.14 -40.69 9.82
CA ASP A 126 -10.29 -41.80 10.23
C ASP A 126 -9.67 -41.52 11.62
N THR A 127 -10.32 -42.08 12.65
CA THR A 127 -9.94 -41.93 14.07
C THR A 127 -9.05 -43.07 14.56
N SER A 128 -8.49 -43.89 13.65
CA SER A 128 -7.62 -45.03 14.00
C SER A 128 -6.39 -44.67 14.84
N ASP A 129 -6.05 -43.38 14.95
CA ASP A 129 -4.86 -42.85 15.64
C ASP A 129 -5.08 -42.26 17.05
N LEU A 130 -6.18 -42.58 17.74
CA LEU A 130 -6.29 -42.18 19.15
C LEU A 130 -5.15 -42.77 20.03
N GLN A 131 -4.37 -43.74 19.53
CA GLN A 131 -3.18 -44.29 20.19
C GLN A 131 -1.93 -44.46 19.28
N GLY A 132 -1.91 -43.89 18.06
CA GLY A 132 -0.89 -44.14 17.02
C GLY A 132 -0.20 -42.90 16.39
N ASP A 133 0.80 -43.18 15.56
CA ASP A 133 1.86 -42.31 14.97
C ASP A 133 1.41 -40.89 14.55
N GLY A 134 2.22 -39.87 14.92
CA GLY A 134 1.89 -38.45 14.68
C GLY A 134 1.83 -38.06 13.19
N ALA A 135 2.34 -38.90 12.29
CA ALA A 135 2.38 -38.67 10.86
C ALA A 135 0.98 -38.63 10.22
N LEU A 136 0.07 -39.55 10.57
CA LEU A 136 -1.27 -39.63 9.98
C LEU A 136 -2.17 -38.43 10.35
N ARG A 137 -1.82 -37.71 11.43
CA ARG A 137 -2.46 -36.43 11.77
C ARG A 137 -2.25 -35.38 10.68
N TYR A 138 -1.06 -35.31 10.10
CA TYR A 138 -0.79 -34.36 9.00
C TYR A 138 -1.63 -34.65 7.76
N LEU A 139 -1.96 -35.92 7.50
CA LEU A 139 -2.86 -36.29 6.40
C LEU A 139 -4.28 -35.78 6.65
N ARG A 140 -4.79 -35.95 7.88
CA ARG A 140 -6.09 -35.40 8.29
C ARG A 140 -6.13 -33.88 8.23
N ALA A 141 -5.07 -33.21 8.67
CA ALA A 141 -4.94 -31.75 8.54
C ALA A 141 -5.01 -31.32 7.06
N ALA A 142 -4.23 -31.97 6.20
CA ALA A 142 -4.23 -31.68 4.76
C ALA A 142 -5.60 -31.92 4.13
N ALA A 143 -6.31 -32.98 4.53
CA ALA A 143 -7.68 -33.22 4.08
C ALA A 143 -8.64 -32.11 4.54
N CYS A 144 -8.54 -31.64 5.78
CA CYS A 144 -9.33 -30.51 6.28
C CYS A 144 -9.02 -29.19 5.55
N ASP A 145 -7.74 -28.92 5.27
CA ASP A 145 -7.35 -27.76 4.46
C ASP A 145 -7.90 -27.87 3.03
N CYS A 146 -7.85 -29.06 2.43
CA CYS A 146 -8.46 -29.34 1.12
C CYS A 146 -9.98 -29.10 1.12
N LEU A 147 -10.69 -29.59 2.13
CA LEU A 147 -12.12 -29.34 2.32
C LEU A 147 -12.41 -27.84 2.51
N ARG A 148 -11.52 -27.11 3.20
CA ARG A 148 -11.65 -25.66 3.41
C ARG A 148 -11.51 -24.90 2.09
N GLU A 149 -10.55 -25.27 1.25
CA GLU A 149 -10.37 -24.65 -0.07
C GLU A 149 -11.55 -24.95 -1.01
N LEU A 150 -12.07 -26.19 -0.99
CA LEU A 150 -13.27 -26.54 -1.76
C LEU A 150 -14.48 -25.71 -1.32
N GLU A 151 -14.72 -25.59 0.00
CA GLU A 151 -15.80 -24.77 0.55
C GLU A 151 -15.60 -23.26 0.29
N ALA A 152 -14.36 -22.78 0.20
CA ALA A 152 -14.07 -21.39 -0.14
C ALA A 152 -14.36 -21.07 -1.62
N CYS A 153 -14.11 -22.03 -2.52
CA CYS A 153 -14.33 -21.88 -3.96
C CYS A 153 -15.79 -22.14 -4.36
N SER A 154 -16.44 -23.12 -3.74
CA SER A 154 -17.87 -23.45 -3.91
C SER A 154 -18.57 -23.41 -2.55
N PRO A 155 -19.09 -22.24 -2.13
CA PRO A 155 -19.74 -22.11 -0.83
C PRO A 155 -21.00 -22.98 -0.76
N GLY A 156 -21.18 -23.67 0.37
CA GLY A 156 -22.35 -24.52 0.67
C GLY A 156 -22.19 -26.01 0.38
N LEU A 157 -21.07 -26.44 -0.19
CA LEU A 157 -20.79 -27.85 -0.51
C LEU A 157 -20.89 -28.75 0.73
N LEU A 158 -20.42 -28.24 1.88
CA LEU A 158 -20.36 -29.00 3.13
C LEU A 158 -21.50 -28.68 4.11
N SER A 159 -22.51 -27.92 3.68
CA SER A 159 -23.62 -27.48 4.55
C SER A 159 -24.33 -28.64 5.27
N GLN A 160 -24.51 -29.78 4.59
CA GLN A 160 -25.12 -31.00 5.14
C GLN A 160 -24.24 -31.73 6.16
N HIS A 161 -22.94 -31.48 6.18
CA HIS A 161 -21.96 -32.18 7.03
C HIS A 161 -21.59 -31.38 8.29
N LEU A 162 -22.31 -30.29 8.59
CA LEU A 162 -21.97 -29.40 9.69
C LEU A 162 -21.95 -30.10 11.06
N GLU A 163 -22.95 -30.93 11.36
CA GLU A 163 -23.01 -31.69 12.61
C GLU A 163 -21.83 -32.67 12.73
N LEU A 164 -21.50 -33.35 11.62
CA LEU A 164 -20.38 -34.28 11.56
C LEU A 164 -19.05 -33.56 11.87
N LEU A 165 -18.82 -32.40 11.24
CA LEU A 165 -17.64 -31.60 11.47
C LEU A 165 -17.57 -31.05 12.91
N GLY A 166 -18.72 -30.66 13.47
CA GLY A 166 -18.83 -30.27 14.88
C GLY A 166 -18.48 -31.42 15.83
N GLY A 167 -18.95 -32.64 15.53
CA GLY A 167 -18.62 -33.84 16.28
C GLY A 167 -17.14 -34.23 16.20
N LEU A 168 -16.51 -34.10 15.02
CA LEU A 168 -15.06 -34.32 14.86
C LEU A 168 -14.25 -33.29 15.65
N ARG A 169 -14.66 -32.02 15.62
CA ARG A 169 -14.03 -30.92 16.38
C ARG A 169 -14.03 -31.20 17.89
N GLN A 170 -15.16 -31.64 18.43
CA GLN A 170 -15.32 -31.94 19.87
C GLN A 170 -14.55 -33.19 20.33
N ARG A 171 -14.36 -34.17 19.44
CA ARG A 171 -13.62 -35.41 19.74
C ARG A 171 -12.10 -35.22 19.68
N GLU A 172 -11.62 -34.21 18.97
CA GLU A 172 -10.20 -34.01 18.70
C GLU A 172 -9.52 -33.16 19.79
N GLY A 173 -8.62 -33.78 20.57
CA GLY A 173 -7.84 -33.10 21.61
C GLY A 173 -6.44 -32.64 21.18
N SER A 174 -6.06 -32.83 19.91
CA SER A 174 -4.72 -32.49 19.40
C SER A 174 -4.69 -31.15 18.65
N ARG A 175 -3.52 -30.77 18.11
CA ARG A 175 -3.37 -29.54 17.29
C ARG A 175 -4.27 -29.53 16.04
N LEU A 176 -4.78 -30.69 15.61
CA LEU A 176 -5.74 -30.80 14.51
C LEU A 176 -7.07 -30.10 14.78
N HIS A 177 -7.39 -29.86 16.05
CA HIS A 177 -8.55 -29.09 16.45
C HIS A 177 -8.63 -27.74 15.71
N GLN A 178 -7.50 -27.10 15.43
CA GLN A 178 -7.48 -25.81 14.71
C GLN A 178 -7.99 -25.92 13.27
N ALA A 179 -7.64 -27.01 12.57
CA ALA A 179 -8.10 -27.26 11.21
C ALA A 179 -9.61 -27.55 11.18
N TYR A 180 -10.11 -28.36 12.12
CA TYR A 180 -11.55 -28.63 12.24
C TYR A 180 -12.35 -27.39 12.65
N ALA A 181 -11.85 -26.59 13.60
CA ALA A 181 -12.51 -25.36 14.01
C ALA A 181 -12.59 -24.34 12.86
N GLY A 182 -11.51 -24.18 12.09
CA GLY A 182 -11.49 -23.33 10.90
C GLY A 182 -12.47 -23.78 9.82
N LEU A 183 -12.47 -25.08 9.49
CA LEU A 183 -13.39 -25.66 8.51
C LEU A 183 -14.85 -25.53 8.96
N HIS A 184 -15.17 -25.97 10.17
CA HIS A 184 -16.54 -25.88 10.71
C HIS A 184 -17.05 -24.43 10.74
N THR A 185 -16.21 -23.46 11.08
CA THR A 185 -16.59 -22.04 11.10
C THR A 185 -16.83 -21.49 9.69
N LEU A 186 -16.01 -21.87 8.71
CA LEU A 186 -16.21 -21.48 7.31
C LEU A 186 -17.53 -22.05 6.75
N VAL A 187 -17.75 -23.36 6.94
CA VAL A 187 -18.98 -24.04 6.49
C VAL A 187 -20.20 -23.42 7.16
N LEU A 188 -20.15 -23.16 8.47
CA LEU A 188 -21.23 -22.48 9.19
C LEU A 188 -21.56 -21.13 8.58
N ARG A 189 -20.53 -20.31 8.31
CA ARG A 189 -20.70 -18.98 7.73
C ARG A 189 -21.32 -19.03 6.34
N ASN A 190 -20.82 -19.90 5.46
CA ASN A 190 -21.35 -20.04 4.11
C ASN A 190 -22.77 -20.61 4.09
N SER A 191 -23.05 -21.57 4.95
CA SER A 191 -24.40 -22.16 5.12
C SER A 191 -25.42 -21.11 5.57
N VAL A 192 -25.07 -20.29 6.57
CA VAL A 192 -25.93 -19.19 7.02
C VAL A 192 -26.11 -18.15 5.91
N TYR A 193 -25.05 -17.84 5.15
CA TYR A 193 -25.14 -16.93 4.02
C TYR A 193 -26.08 -17.46 2.92
N GLN A 194 -26.04 -18.74 2.58
CA GLN A 194 -26.98 -19.34 1.61
C GLN A 194 -28.43 -19.24 2.08
N LEU A 195 -28.69 -19.57 3.35
CA LEU A 195 -30.02 -19.41 3.94
C LEU A 195 -30.51 -17.95 3.88
N THR A 196 -29.62 -16.95 3.92
CA THR A 196 -30.04 -15.54 3.78
C THR A 196 -30.52 -15.19 2.36
N GLN A 197 -30.15 -15.97 1.35
CA GLN A 197 -30.55 -15.77 -0.04
C GLN A 197 -31.85 -16.52 -0.40
N GLU A 198 -32.18 -17.58 0.34
CA GLU A 198 -33.38 -18.39 0.11
C GLU A 198 -34.66 -17.65 0.55
N ALA A 199 -35.63 -17.54 -0.38
CA ALA A 199 -36.90 -16.89 -0.11
C ALA A 199 -37.77 -17.73 0.85
N GLY A 200 -37.90 -17.28 2.10
CA GLY A 200 -38.72 -17.94 3.13
C GLY A 200 -37.92 -18.77 4.14
N ALA A 201 -36.59 -18.78 4.05
CA ALA A 201 -35.74 -19.37 5.07
C ALA A 201 -35.89 -18.64 6.42
N GLY A 202 -35.86 -19.41 7.50
CA GLY A 202 -36.16 -18.93 8.85
C GLY A 202 -35.57 -19.85 9.92
N ALA A 203 -36.05 -19.74 11.16
CA ALA A 203 -35.48 -20.45 12.31
C ALA A 203 -35.50 -21.98 12.17
N GLU A 204 -36.54 -22.56 11.58
CA GLU A 204 -36.65 -24.02 11.40
C GLU A 204 -35.65 -24.57 10.37
N HIS A 205 -35.39 -23.84 9.29
CA HIS A 205 -34.38 -24.22 8.29
C HIS A 205 -32.96 -24.15 8.88
N LEU A 206 -32.70 -23.11 9.67
CA LEU A 206 -31.45 -23.00 10.43
C LEU A 206 -31.29 -24.12 11.45
N LYS A 207 -32.37 -24.52 12.12
CA LYS A 207 -32.38 -25.66 13.04
C LYS A 207 -32.12 -26.99 12.32
N ALA A 208 -32.77 -27.20 11.18
CA ALA A 208 -32.57 -28.41 10.35
C ALA A 208 -31.12 -28.52 9.84
N LEU A 209 -30.50 -27.39 9.50
CA LEU A 209 -29.10 -27.32 9.07
C LEU A 209 -28.13 -27.65 10.21
N LEU A 210 -28.40 -27.17 11.43
CA LEU A 210 -27.57 -27.45 12.61
C LEU A 210 -27.78 -28.85 13.19
N GLY A 211 -28.98 -29.43 13.02
CA GLY A 211 -29.40 -30.71 13.61
C GLY A 211 -29.23 -31.95 12.73
N GLY A 212 -28.60 -31.82 11.55
CA GLY A 212 -28.10 -32.92 10.72
C GLY A 212 -29.09 -34.07 10.44
N ASN A 213 -30.04 -33.86 9.53
CA ASN A 213 -30.74 -35.01 8.94
C ASN A 213 -29.87 -35.67 7.87
N THR A 214 -29.23 -36.79 8.23
CA THR A 214 -28.42 -37.66 7.37
C THR A 214 -29.17 -38.35 6.22
N THR A 215 -30.42 -38.00 5.95
CA THR A 215 -31.28 -38.71 5.00
C THR A 215 -32.17 -37.77 4.16
N VAL A 216 -31.65 -36.63 3.73
CA VAL A 216 -32.20 -35.99 2.53
C VAL A 216 -31.14 -36.15 1.47
N ALA A 217 -31.46 -37.04 0.53
CA ALA A 217 -30.66 -37.31 -0.65
C ALA A 217 -30.19 -36.00 -1.30
N TRP A 218 -29.09 -36.09 -2.05
CA TRP A 218 -28.63 -35.14 -3.06
C TRP A 218 -29.68 -34.74 -4.13
N GLU A 219 -30.96 -35.04 -3.91
CA GLU A 219 -32.08 -34.85 -4.82
C GLU A 219 -33.08 -33.88 -4.20
N ALA A 220 -32.79 -32.59 -4.27
CA ALA A 220 -33.77 -31.52 -4.52
C ALA A 220 -33.10 -30.14 -4.35
N GLU A 221 -32.42 -29.68 -5.40
CA GLU A 221 -32.60 -28.33 -5.95
C GLU A 221 -31.77 -28.21 -7.24
N GLN A 222 -32.33 -28.73 -8.32
CA GLN A 222 -31.87 -28.45 -9.69
C GLN A 222 -32.19 -27.00 -10.13
N ASP A 223 -32.64 -26.11 -9.23
CA ASP A 223 -33.18 -24.80 -9.62
C ASP A 223 -32.85 -23.61 -8.67
N SER A 224 -31.95 -23.73 -7.68
CA SER A 224 -31.45 -22.54 -6.96
C SER A 224 -30.28 -21.90 -7.72
N GLY A 225 -30.64 -21.22 -8.82
CA GLY A 225 -29.93 -20.09 -9.43
C GLY A 225 -28.41 -20.13 -9.44
N LEU A 226 -27.85 -20.63 -10.55
CA LEU A 226 -26.56 -20.27 -11.13
C LEU A 226 -25.91 -19.05 -10.44
N MET A 227 -25.04 -19.29 -9.43
CA MET A 227 -24.23 -18.23 -8.81
C MET A 227 -23.44 -17.55 -9.93
N LYS A 228 -23.85 -16.34 -10.30
CA LYS A 228 -23.14 -15.59 -11.33
C LYS A 228 -21.81 -15.19 -10.72
N HIS A 229 -20.72 -15.25 -11.49
CA HIS A 229 -19.36 -14.81 -11.09
C HIS A 229 -19.29 -13.45 -10.35
N LYS A 230 -20.34 -12.62 -10.45
CA LYS A 230 -20.53 -11.36 -9.73
C LYS A 230 -20.65 -11.52 -8.20
N ASP A 231 -21.14 -12.67 -7.73
CA ASP A 231 -21.43 -12.91 -6.30
C ASP A 231 -20.21 -13.43 -5.51
N SER A 232 -19.22 -14.02 -6.20
CA SER A 232 -17.90 -14.32 -5.63
C SER A 232 -17.13 -13.05 -5.23
N ALA A 233 -17.27 -11.97 -6.03
CA ALA A 233 -16.74 -10.66 -5.69
C ALA A 233 -17.49 -10.01 -4.52
N LEU A 234 -18.80 -10.25 -4.38
CA LEU A 234 -19.58 -9.80 -3.21
C LEU A 234 -19.15 -10.54 -1.93
N LEU A 235 -18.88 -11.84 -2.02
CA LEU A 235 -18.31 -12.64 -0.93
C LEU A 235 -16.91 -12.17 -0.53
N ALA A 236 -16.07 -11.76 -1.49
CA ALA A 236 -14.77 -11.13 -1.23
C ALA A 236 -14.89 -9.68 -0.70
N SER A 237 -15.94 -8.95 -1.07
CA SER A 237 -16.19 -7.58 -0.58
C SER A 237 -16.69 -7.56 0.88
N LEU A 238 -17.40 -8.61 1.32
CA LEU A 238 -17.66 -8.86 2.74
C LEU A 238 -16.35 -9.11 3.51
N ILE A 239 -15.29 -9.58 2.84
CA ILE A 239 -13.96 -9.87 3.40
C ILE A 239 -13.08 -8.61 3.61
N LEU A 240 -13.32 -7.50 2.88
CA LEU A 240 -12.38 -6.36 2.83
C LEU A 240 -12.98 -4.93 2.94
N GLY A 241 -14.30 -4.74 3.08
CA GLY A 241 -14.91 -3.40 3.15
C GLY A 241 -15.48 -3.02 4.53
N PRO A 242 -15.77 -1.72 4.81
CA PRO A 242 -16.70 -1.36 5.87
C PRO A 242 -17.98 -2.14 5.61
N MET A 243 -18.46 -2.89 6.61
CA MET A 243 -19.59 -3.82 6.47
C MET A 243 -20.72 -3.15 5.68
N GLY A 244 -20.82 -3.46 4.39
CA GLY A 244 -21.92 -3.03 3.55
C GLY A 244 -23.21 -3.65 4.07
N THR A 245 -24.33 -3.46 3.38
CA THR A 245 -25.60 -4.11 3.73
C THR A 245 -25.43 -5.64 3.78
N VAL A 246 -25.20 -6.18 4.97
CA VAL A 246 -25.11 -7.62 5.22
C VAL A 246 -26.51 -8.22 5.03
N PRO A 247 -26.67 -9.29 4.25
CA PRO A 247 -27.98 -9.93 4.13
C PRO A 247 -28.40 -10.53 5.47
N THR A 248 -29.65 -10.27 5.88
CA THR A 248 -30.17 -10.67 7.18
C THR A 248 -31.18 -11.81 7.05
N LEU A 249 -31.00 -12.87 7.82
CA LEU A 249 -31.95 -13.97 7.95
C LEU A 249 -33.05 -13.56 8.94
N GLN A 250 -34.32 -13.68 8.52
CA GLN A 250 -35.47 -13.38 9.38
C GLN A 250 -35.72 -14.54 10.36
N THR A 251 -34.82 -14.71 11.33
CA THR A 251 -35.03 -15.60 12.48
C THR A 251 -35.72 -14.82 13.59
N GLY A 252 -36.82 -15.34 14.15
CA GLY A 252 -37.34 -14.85 15.43
C GLY A 252 -36.35 -15.09 16.59
N SER A 253 -36.80 -15.03 17.85
CA SER A 253 -35.96 -15.27 19.03
C SER A 253 -35.43 -16.71 19.18
N ASP A 254 -35.84 -17.62 18.30
CA ASP A 254 -35.56 -19.04 18.38
C ASP A 254 -34.29 -19.42 17.61
N SER A 255 -33.14 -19.13 18.23
CA SER A 255 -31.79 -19.43 17.72
C SER A 255 -30.93 -20.19 18.75
N LYS A 256 -31.55 -21.01 19.61
CA LYS A 256 -30.87 -21.68 20.74
C LYS A 256 -29.70 -22.56 20.31
N GLU A 257 -29.85 -23.31 19.23
CA GLU A 257 -28.82 -24.23 18.71
C GLU A 257 -27.63 -23.45 18.15
N LEU A 258 -27.86 -22.41 17.36
CA LEU A 258 -26.78 -21.54 16.87
C LEU A 258 -26.03 -20.89 18.04
N ARG A 259 -26.75 -20.40 19.06
CA ARG A 259 -26.12 -19.85 20.26
C ARG A 259 -25.25 -20.88 20.99
N SER A 260 -25.68 -22.13 21.08
CA SER A 260 -24.89 -23.23 21.65
C SER A 260 -23.61 -23.47 20.84
N VAL A 261 -23.72 -23.54 19.51
CA VAL A 261 -22.58 -23.75 18.61
C VAL A 261 -21.59 -22.58 18.71
N LEU A 262 -22.07 -21.34 18.65
CA LEU A 262 -21.25 -20.14 18.80
C LEU A 262 -20.54 -20.10 20.16
N SER A 263 -21.25 -20.37 21.26
CA SER A 263 -20.64 -20.42 22.59
C SER A 263 -19.55 -21.49 22.66
N SER A 264 -19.78 -22.69 22.12
CA SER A 264 -18.76 -23.74 22.11
C SER A 264 -17.50 -23.35 21.33
N LEU A 265 -17.65 -22.71 20.15
CA LEU A 265 -16.51 -22.24 19.34
C LEU A 265 -15.75 -21.11 20.03
N LEU A 266 -16.46 -20.20 20.71
CA LEU A 266 -15.84 -19.10 21.45
C LEU A 266 -15.12 -19.59 22.71
N GLU A 267 -15.71 -20.55 23.42
CA GLU A 267 -15.05 -21.23 24.54
C GLU A 267 -13.77 -21.91 24.08
N GLU A 268 -13.77 -22.63 22.96
CA GLU A 268 -12.58 -23.32 22.43
C GLU A 268 -11.56 -22.38 21.76
N SER A 269 -11.93 -21.12 21.48
CA SER A 269 -11.12 -20.18 20.71
C SER A 269 -9.73 -19.89 21.30
N TYR A 270 -9.53 -20.12 22.60
CA TYR A 270 -8.24 -19.90 23.27
C TYR A 270 -7.20 -20.98 23.03
N LEU A 271 -7.62 -22.13 22.50
CA LEU A 271 -6.74 -23.22 22.12
C LEU A 271 -6.11 -22.99 20.74
N LEU A 272 -6.59 -21.98 20.01
CA LEU A 272 -6.16 -21.64 18.66
C LEU A 272 -4.93 -20.73 18.69
N THR A 273 -4.14 -20.75 17.60
CA THR A 273 -3.11 -19.73 17.37
C THR A 273 -3.76 -18.35 17.19
N PRO A 274 -3.07 -17.23 17.49
CA PRO A 274 -3.64 -15.89 17.35
C PRO A 274 -4.22 -15.60 15.97
N MET A 275 -3.59 -16.11 14.90
CA MET A 275 -4.08 -15.93 13.53
C MET A 275 -5.38 -16.74 13.31
N CYS A 276 -5.40 -18.02 13.69
CA CYS A 276 -6.59 -18.85 13.56
C CYS A 276 -7.75 -18.31 14.41
N GLN A 277 -7.47 -17.81 15.60
CA GLN A 277 -8.44 -17.15 16.46
C GLN A 277 -8.99 -15.87 15.82
N ALA A 278 -8.14 -15.02 15.24
CA ALA A 278 -8.58 -13.82 14.53
C ALA A 278 -9.49 -14.17 13.34
N SER A 279 -9.11 -15.17 12.53
CA SER A 279 -9.94 -15.66 11.43
C SER A 279 -11.28 -16.22 11.91
N LEU A 280 -11.30 -16.97 13.02
CA LEU A 280 -12.53 -17.50 13.61
C LEU A 280 -13.43 -16.35 14.07
N LEU A 281 -12.91 -15.39 14.84
CA LEU A 281 -13.66 -14.23 15.33
C LEU A 281 -14.23 -13.42 14.17
N TYR A 282 -13.45 -13.24 13.11
CA TYR A 282 -13.89 -12.56 11.90
C TYR A 282 -15.11 -13.24 11.26
N ARG A 283 -15.02 -14.55 11.00
CA ARG A 283 -16.12 -15.33 10.41
C ARG A 283 -17.35 -15.39 11.32
N LEU A 284 -17.17 -15.50 12.64
CA LEU A 284 -18.28 -15.48 13.58
C LEU A 284 -18.96 -14.10 13.64
N THR A 285 -18.21 -13.02 13.47
CA THR A 285 -18.75 -11.66 13.37
C THR A 285 -19.70 -11.56 12.17
N GLU A 286 -19.32 -12.13 11.02
CA GLU A 286 -20.20 -12.21 9.84
C GLU A 286 -21.49 -13.00 10.15
N VAL A 287 -21.38 -14.17 10.79
CA VAL A 287 -22.55 -15.01 11.12
C VAL A 287 -23.53 -14.28 12.04
N VAL A 288 -23.03 -13.63 13.09
CA VAL A 288 -23.89 -12.88 14.02
C VAL A 288 -24.49 -11.65 13.36
N ALA A 289 -23.78 -10.99 12.43
CA ALA A 289 -24.33 -9.90 11.65
C ALA A 289 -25.45 -10.36 10.68
N MET A 290 -25.35 -11.57 10.12
CA MET A 290 -26.38 -12.16 9.25
C MET A 290 -27.62 -12.63 10.02
N VAL A 291 -27.50 -12.99 11.30
CA VAL A 291 -28.60 -13.56 12.10
C VAL A 291 -28.96 -12.64 13.27
N PRO A 292 -29.87 -11.65 13.06
CA PRO A 292 -30.27 -10.69 14.10
C PRO A 292 -30.93 -11.34 15.33
N GLY A 293 -31.41 -12.60 15.23
CA GLY A 293 -31.94 -13.36 16.36
C GLY A 293 -30.90 -13.78 17.41
N VAL A 294 -29.59 -13.59 17.15
CA VAL A 294 -28.52 -13.82 18.13
C VAL A 294 -27.94 -12.48 18.58
N PRO A 295 -28.01 -12.14 19.89
CA PRO A 295 -27.46 -10.89 20.36
C PRO A 295 -25.91 -10.91 20.31
N PRO A 296 -25.24 -9.81 19.88
CA PRO A 296 -23.78 -9.69 19.87
C PRO A 296 -23.12 -9.91 21.24
N SER A 297 -23.89 -9.83 22.33
CA SER A 297 -23.41 -10.10 23.70
C SER A 297 -22.75 -11.46 23.90
N VAL A 298 -22.96 -12.42 22.99
CA VAL A 298 -22.27 -13.73 22.99
C VAL A 298 -20.74 -13.55 22.96
N PHE A 299 -20.22 -12.47 22.35
CA PHE A 299 -18.79 -12.18 22.33
C PHE A 299 -18.25 -11.57 23.64
N ARG A 300 -19.09 -11.12 24.59
CA ARG A 300 -18.61 -10.37 25.77
C ARG A 300 -17.59 -11.13 26.61
N ALA A 301 -17.82 -12.42 26.84
CA ALA A 301 -16.89 -13.26 27.61
C ALA A 301 -15.49 -13.30 26.97
N GLN A 302 -15.44 -13.37 25.65
CA GLN A 302 -14.18 -13.38 24.91
C GLN A 302 -13.57 -11.98 24.77
N LEU A 303 -14.41 -10.94 24.65
CA LEU A 303 -13.96 -9.56 24.56
C LEU A 303 -13.10 -9.16 25.76
N LEU A 304 -13.51 -9.50 26.98
CA LEU A 304 -12.73 -9.23 28.21
C LEU A 304 -11.30 -9.78 28.14
N ARG A 305 -11.10 -10.90 27.43
CA ARG A 305 -9.77 -11.48 27.21
C ARG A 305 -9.02 -10.79 26.07
N LEU A 306 -9.71 -10.51 24.96
CA LEU A 306 -9.13 -9.88 23.77
C LEU A 306 -8.65 -8.46 24.04
N LEU A 307 -9.37 -7.71 24.89
CA LEU A 307 -8.96 -6.40 25.39
C LEU A 307 -7.58 -6.44 26.07
N GLY A 308 -7.13 -7.61 26.53
CA GLY A 308 -5.83 -7.88 27.15
C GLY A 308 -4.68 -8.18 26.19
N THR A 309 -4.90 -8.32 24.88
CA THR A 309 -3.92 -8.90 23.92
C THR A 309 -2.95 -7.89 23.30
N SER A 310 -1.69 -8.30 23.08
CA SER A 310 -0.67 -7.51 22.35
C SER A 310 -0.53 -7.93 20.88
N GLU A 311 -1.19 -9.02 20.49
CA GLU A 311 -1.15 -9.57 19.13
C GLU A 311 -1.97 -8.69 18.16
N VAL A 312 -1.32 -8.25 17.09
CA VAL A 312 -1.89 -7.32 16.10
C VAL A 312 -3.18 -7.88 15.48
N CYS A 313 -3.17 -9.16 15.10
CA CYS A 313 -4.31 -9.81 14.43
C CYS A 313 -5.57 -9.83 15.32
N LEU A 314 -5.41 -10.05 16.63
CA LEU A 314 -6.52 -10.11 17.58
C LEU A 314 -7.06 -8.72 17.92
N LEU A 315 -6.17 -7.72 18.02
CA LEU A 315 -6.59 -6.34 18.21
C LEU A 315 -7.37 -5.84 16.99
N HIS A 316 -6.89 -6.14 15.78
CA HIS A 316 -7.59 -5.81 14.54
C HIS A 316 -8.97 -6.50 14.45
N ALA A 317 -9.06 -7.78 14.81
CA ALA A 317 -10.36 -8.48 14.90
C ALA A 317 -11.31 -7.81 15.91
N THR A 318 -10.78 -7.25 17.00
CA THR A 318 -11.58 -6.50 17.98
C THR A 318 -12.10 -5.18 17.42
N LEU A 319 -11.29 -4.46 16.64
CA LEU A 319 -11.72 -3.25 15.93
C LEU A 319 -12.76 -3.56 14.85
N LEU A 320 -12.63 -4.69 14.14
CA LEU A 320 -13.65 -5.14 13.19
C LEU A 320 -14.99 -5.47 13.88
N MET A 321 -14.96 -6.15 15.02
CA MET A 321 -16.16 -6.36 15.84
C MET A 321 -16.77 -5.03 16.30
N LYS A 322 -15.93 -4.01 16.58
CA LYS A 322 -16.40 -2.67 16.91
C LYS A 322 -17.10 -2.00 15.72
N CYS A 323 -16.52 -2.08 14.52
CA CYS A 323 -17.16 -1.59 13.30
C CYS A 323 -18.52 -2.25 13.06
N ALA A 324 -18.64 -3.56 13.33
CA ALA A 324 -19.86 -4.31 13.06
C ALA A 324 -20.99 -4.08 14.08
N PHE A 325 -20.66 -4.01 15.37
CA PHE A 325 -21.66 -4.08 16.45
C PHE A 325 -21.75 -2.83 17.34
N THR A 326 -20.79 -1.90 17.25
CA THR A 326 -20.85 -0.58 17.91
C THR A 326 -21.42 -0.62 19.34
N ASP A 327 -22.53 0.08 19.61
CA ASP A 327 -23.20 0.21 20.92
C ASP A 327 -23.83 -1.10 21.44
N SER A 328 -24.07 -2.07 20.56
CA SER A 328 -24.71 -3.34 20.96
C SER A 328 -23.75 -4.28 21.71
N LEU A 329 -22.43 -4.15 21.47
CA LEU A 329 -21.39 -4.95 22.09
C LEU A 329 -20.51 -4.14 23.04
N PHE A 330 -20.06 -2.95 22.62
CA PHE A 330 -19.09 -2.13 23.34
C PHE A 330 -19.78 -1.03 24.14
N SER A 331 -19.33 -0.82 25.38
CA SER A 331 -19.67 0.37 26.15
C SER A 331 -18.68 1.50 25.86
N ALA A 332 -19.05 2.75 26.18
CA ALA A 332 -18.13 3.89 26.09
C ALA A 332 -16.84 3.69 26.93
N GLU A 333 -16.91 2.94 28.03
CA GLU A 333 -15.73 2.59 28.84
C GLU A 333 -14.80 1.62 28.10
N ASP A 334 -15.36 0.64 27.39
CA ASP A 334 -14.60 -0.31 26.57
C ASP A 334 -13.92 0.40 25.39
N GLU A 335 -14.62 1.33 24.73
CA GLU A 335 -14.07 2.16 23.66
C GLU A 335 -12.88 3.00 24.15
N ALA A 336 -13.05 3.70 25.27
CA ALA A 336 -11.99 4.48 25.88
C ALA A 336 -10.78 3.60 26.29
N PHE A 337 -11.03 2.37 26.75
CA PHE A 337 -9.99 1.42 27.09
C PHE A 337 -9.21 0.93 25.86
N ILE A 338 -9.90 0.57 24.76
CA ILE A 338 -9.27 0.15 23.50
C ILE A 338 -8.43 1.28 22.93
N LEU A 339 -8.97 2.51 22.92
CA LEU A 339 -8.26 3.68 22.45
C LEU A 339 -7.00 3.95 23.29
N LYS A 340 -7.12 3.87 24.62
CA LYS A 340 -5.97 3.97 25.53
C LYS A 340 -4.91 2.91 25.26
N ARG A 341 -5.33 1.69 24.94
CA ARG A 341 -4.44 0.58 24.62
C ARG A 341 -3.72 0.79 23.30
N LEU A 342 -4.42 1.21 22.24
CA LEU A 342 -3.82 1.57 20.95
C LEU A 342 -2.74 2.64 21.12
N VAL A 343 -3.04 3.67 21.91
CA VAL A 343 -2.08 4.74 22.23
C VAL A 343 -0.83 4.19 22.93
N VAL A 344 -0.98 3.29 23.90
CA VAL A 344 0.17 2.66 24.58
C VAL A 344 0.95 1.73 23.65
N LEU A 345 0.28 0.92 22.84
CA LEU A 345 0.92 -0.01 21.91
C LEU A 345 1.69 0.72 20.81
N SER A 346 1.18 1.84 20.31
CA SER A 346 1.90 2.66 19.32
C SER A 346 3.27 3.15 19.81
N GLN A 347 3.51 3.17 21.13
CA GLN A 347 4.77 3.57 21.78
C GLN A 347 5.65 2.39 22.20
N HIS A 348 5.15 1.16 22.14
CA HIS A 348 5.84 0.03 22.73
C HIS A 348 7.18 -0.24 22.01
N PRO A 349 8.32 -0.25 22.74
CA PRO A 349 9.65 -0.27 22.12
C PRO A 349 9.94 -1.59 21.38
N LEU A 350 9.35 -2.71 21.82
CA LEU A 350 9.58 -4.03 21.21
C LEU A 350 8.79 -4.27 19.92
N LEU A 351 7.82 -3.39 19.59
CA LEU A 351 7.05 -3.54 18.36
C LEU A 351 7.79 -2.98 17.15
N SER A 352 7.54 -3.58 16.01
CA SER A 352 8.12 -3.14 14.74
C SER A 352 7.50 -1.82 14.28
N THR A 353 8.24 -1.07 13.44
CA THR A 353 7.77 0.17 12.82
C THR A 353 6.43 0.01 12.07
N PRO A 354 6.19 -1.03 11.23
CA PRO A 354 4.90 -1.19 10.55
C PRO A 354 3.73 -1.42 11.52
N GLU A 355 3.92 -2.17 12.60
CA GLU A 355 2.86 -2.40 13.60
C GLU A 355 2.50 -1.10 14.33
N LYS A 356 3.52 -0.28 14.67
CA LYS A 356 3.30 1.04 15.28
C LYS A 356 2.52 1.95 14.33
N LEU A 357 2.86 1.96 13.05
CA LEU A 357 2.17 2.75 12.03
C LEU A 357 0.73 2.28 11.84
N LEU A 358 0.50 0.96 11.80
CA LEU A 358 -0.84 0.38 11.74
C LEU A 358 -1.69 0.84 12.94
N TYR A 359 -1.15 0.80 14.17
CA TYR A 359 -1.90 1.28 15.33
C TYR A 359 -2.20 2.78 15.29
N MET A 360 -1.31 3.59 14.72
CA MET A 360 -1.58 5.02 14.51
C MET A 360 -2.71 5.22 13.50
N ASP A 361 -2.71 4.44 12.42
CA ASP A 361 -3.77 4.45 11.41
C ASP A 361 -5.11 4.00 11.99
N CYS A 362 -5.11 2.96 12.82
CA CYS A 362 -6.30 2.51 13.56
C CYS A 362 -6.84 3.56 14.53
N ILE A 363 -6.00 4.46 15.08
CA ILE A 363 -6.46 5.57 15.93
C ILE A 363 -7.10 6.67 15.07
N LEU A 364 -6.52 6.99 13.90
CA LEU A 364 -7.08 7.98 12.99
C LEU A 364 -8.45 7.54 12.45
N HIS A 365 -8.58 6.27 12.08
CA HIS A 365 -9.79 5.67 11.53
C HIS A 365 -10.58 4.86 12.56
N PHE A 366 -10.57 5.29 13.83
CA PHE A 366 -11.25 4.53 14.88
C PHE A 366 -12.77 4.54 14.66
N PRO A 367 -13.44 3.37 14.65
CA PRO A 367 -14.88 3.25 14.41
C PRO A 367 -15.69 3.74 15.61
N GLU A 368 -15.92 5.05 15.67
CA GLU A 368 -16.74 5.70 16.69
C GLU A 368 -18.21 5.83 16.26
N ASN A 369 -19.11 5.80 17.24
CA ASN A 369 -20.56 5.88 17.01
C ASN A 369 -20.93 7.34 16.79
N ARG A 370 -20.68 7.85 15.59
CA ARG A 370 -21.04 9.22 15.24
C ARG A 370 -22.51 9.33 14.89
N PRO A 371 -23.16 10.47 15.19
CA PRO A 371 -24.49 10.73 14.67
C PRO A 371 -24.46 10.68 13.14
N ILE A 372 -25.39 9.93 12.56
CA ILE A 372 -25.61 9.72 11.12
C ILE A 372 -25.74 11.11 10.46
N GLY A 373 -24.64 11.66 9.92
CA GLY A 373 -24.60 13.03 9.43
C GLY A 373 -23.21 13.68 9.27
N CYS A 374 -22.15 13.13 9.88
CA CYS A 374 -20.77 13.51 9.52
C CYS A 374 -20.36 12.71 8.27
N GLY A 375 -20.00 13.41 7.18
CA GLY A 375 -19.64 12.78 5.92
C GLY A 375 -18.42 11.85 6.05
N ASP A 376 -18.46 10.72 5.33
CA ASP A 376 -17.41 9.68 5.24
C ASP A 376 -16.06 10.16 4.65
N GLY A 377 -15.91 11.47 4.38
CA GLY A 377 -14.79 12.01 3.60
C GLY A 377 -13.67 12.68 4.38
N ASP A 378 -13.90 13.08 5.64
CA ASP A 378 -12.89 13.82 6.41
C ASP A 378 -12.28 12.93 7.49
N GLU A 379 -10.94 12.76 7.44
CA GLU A 379 -10.10 12.22 8.52
C GLU A 379 -10.37 12.99 9.82
N THR A 380 -11.35 12.53 10.58
CA THR A 380 -11.87 13.23 11.75
C THR A 380 -11.56 12.38 12.95
N LEU A 381 -11.06 12.99 14.02
CA LEU A 381 -10.51 12.23 15.12
C LEU A 381 -11.60 11.55 15.96
N PRO A 382 -11.20 10.56 16.77
CA PRO A 382 -12.09 9.98 17.76
C PRO A 382 -12.38 11.00 18.88
N VAL A 383 -13.66 11.28 19.16
CA VAL A 383 -14.16 12.15 20.24
C VAL A 383 -13.61 11.73 21.61
N LEU A 384 -13.37 10.44 21.84
CA LEU A 384 -12.79 9.94 23.09
C LEU A 384 -11.28 10.19 23.22
N LEU A 385 -10.61 10.62 22.14
CA LEU A 385 -9.18 10.92 22.12
C LEU A 385 -8.88 12.27 22.78
N THR A 386 -8.93 12.31 24.11
CA THR A 386 -8.53 13.52 24.85
C THR A 386 -7.03 13.82 24.69
N PRO A 387 -6.60 15.09 24.68
CA PRO A 387 -5.18 15.44 24.62
C PRO A 387 -4.37 14.98 25.82
N ARG A 388 -5.02 14.66 26.95
CA ARG A 388 -4.36 13.97 28.06
C ARG A 388 -3.89 12.57 27.65
N LEU A 389 -4.74 11.83 26.94
CA LEU A 389 -4.38 10.53 26.40
C LEU A 389 -3.36 10.67 25.26
N ALA A 390 -3.59 11.61 24.35
CA ALA A 390 -2.68 11.87 23.24
C ALA A 390 -1.29 12.34 23.71
N SER A 391 -1.16 12.96 24.88
CA SER A 391 0.14 13.39 25.43
C SER A 391 1.16 12.26 25.58
N ALA A 392 0.72 11.00 25.67
CA ALA A 392 1.61 9.86 25.67
C ALA A 392 2.30 9.66 24.29
N LEU A 393 1.64 10.05 23.20
CA LEU A 393 2.17 9.96 21.82
C LEU A 393 3.25 10.98 21.51
N LEU A 394 3.67 11.79 22.49
CA LEU A 394 4.73 12.78 22.29
C LEU A 394 5.99 12.11 21.73
N PRO A 395 6.49 12.57 20.57
CA PRO A 395 7.69 12.04 19.98
C PRO A 395 8.90 12.15 20.92
N THR A 396 9.49 10.99 21.21
CA THR A 396 10.76 10.80 21.93
C THR A 396 11.92 10.54 20.96
N VAL A 397 13.15 10.68 21.46
CA VAL A 397 14.43 10.45 20.74
C VAL A 397 14.54 9.06 20.11
N LEU A 398 13.83 8.07 20.66
CA LEU A 398 13.93 6.67 20.28
C LEU A 398 13.03 6.27 19.11
N ASN A 399 12.33 7.22 18.49
CA ASN A 399 11.33 6.90 17.46
C ASN A 399 11.89 7.06 16.05
N ASP A 400 11.45 6.16 15.18
CA ASP A 400 11.77 6.20 13.76
C ASP A 400 11.13 7.41 13.08
N SER A 401 11.75 7.86 11.98
CA SER A 401 11.32 8.94 11.08
C SER A 401 9.82 8.94 10.78
N ALA A 402 9.30 7.81 10.29
CA ALA A 402 7.91 7.64 9.89
C ALA A 402 6.94 7.71 11.08
N THR A 403 7.28 7.04 12.19
CA THR A 403 6.43 7.05 13.40
C THR A 403 6.37 8.42 14.06
N MET A 404 7.46 9.18 14.02
CA MET A 404 7.51 10.56 14.49
C MET A 404 6.52 11.44 13.72
N LEU A 405 6.53 11.36 12.39
CA LEU A 405 5.64 12.16 11.54
C LEU A 405 4.16 11.80 11.74
N ALA A 406 3.84 10.50 11.79
CA ALA A 406 2.47 10.04 12.04
C ALA A 406 1.93 10.53 13.40
N ARG A 407 2.76 10.45 14.45
CA ARG A 407 2.40 10.95 15.79
C ARG A 407 2.23 12.46 15.82
N LEU A 408 3.09 13.19 15.10
CA LEU A 408 2.95 14.64 14.97
C LEU A 408 1.64 15.01 14.30
N ASN A 409 1.27 14.35 13.20
CA ASN A 409 0.02 14.60 12.50
C ASN A 409 -1.19 14.39 13.42
N LEU A 410 -1.23 13.25 14.11
CA LEU A 410 -2.31 12.94 15.05
C LEU A 410 -2.38 13.95 16.20
N LEU A 411 -1.23 14.29 16.80
CA LEU A 411 -1.18 15.30 17.86
C LEU A 411 -1.68 16.67 17.38
N SER A 412 -1.28 17.10 16.17
CA SER A 412 -1.74 18.38 15.63
C SER A 412 -3.25 18.41 15.44
N LEU A 413 -3.84 17.33 14.93
CA LEU A 413 -5.29 17.22 14.77
C LEU A 413 -6.01 17.31 16.14
N VAL A 414 -5.50 16.60 17.17
CA VAL A 414 -6.14 16.59 18.51
C VAL A 414 -6.13 17.98 19.14
N TYR A 415 -5.05 18.74 18.94
CA TYR A 415 -4.93 20.09 19.47
C TYR A 415 -5.72 21.13 18.66
N LEU A 416 -6.07 20.85 17.39
CA LEU A 416 -6.93 21.72 16.60
C LEU A 416 -8.39 21.62 17.05
N GLU A 417 -8.90 20.43 17.32
CA GLU A 417 -10.29 20.22 17.75
C GLU A 417 -10.60 20.88 19.11
N GLU A 418 -9.64 20.94 20.04
CA GLU A 418 -9.83 21.65 21.32
C GLU A 418 -9.76 23.19 21.21
N GLY A 419 -9.29 23.73 20.09
CA GLY A 419 -9.09 25.17 19.88
C GLY A 419 -10.36 26.05 19.99
N GLY A 420 -11.55 25.45 20.09
CA GLY A 420 -12.80 26.14 20.39
C GLY A 420 -12.94 26.60 21.86
N GLY A 421 -12.13 26.08 22.78
CA GLY A 421 -12.18 26.43 24.21
C GLY A 421 -11.09 27.42 24.59
N ARG A 422 -11.45 28.56 25.20
CA ARG A 422 -10.54 29.55 25.82
C ARG A 422 -9.80 29.00 27.06
N GLY A 423 -9.07 27.91 26.91
CA GLY A 423 -8.05 27.47 27.85
C GLY A 423 -6.70 27.87 27.28
N GLU A 424 -5.90 28.58 28.06
CA GLU A 424 -4.50 28.86 27.75
C GLU A 424 -3.84 27.58 27.25
N PHE A 425 -3.53 27.51 25.95
CA PHE A 425 -2.66 26.49 25.36
C PHE A 425 -1.52 26.28 26.35
N ARG A 426 -1.46 25.10 26.99
CA ARG A 426 -0.41 24.80 27.97
C ARG A 426 0.91 24.85 27.20
N ALA A 427 1.52 26.03 27.26
CA ALA A 427 2.37 26.56 26.22
C ALA A 427 3.69 25.79 26.20
N GLY A 428 3.86 24.89 25.23
CA GLY A 428 5.16 24.26 25.00
C GLY A 428 5.14 22.89 24.34
N LEU A 429 4.03 22.13 24.36
CA LEU A 429 4.01 20.78 23.78
C LEU A 429 4.16 20.73 22.24
N PRO A 430 3.41 21.51 21.43
CA PRO A 430 3.50 21.41 19.97
C PRO A 430 4.77 22.07 19.40
N LEU A 431 5.44 22.93 20.17
CA LEU A 431 6.72 23.54 19.80
C LEU A 431 7.93 22.68 20.23
N ARG A 432 7.78 21.85 21.28
CA ARG A 432 8.85 20.97 21.79
C ARG A 432 9.28 19.90 20.80
N THR A 433 8.42 19.52 19.88
CA THR A 433 8.65 18.47 18.89
C THR A 433 9.58 18.86 17.73
N PRO A 434 9.38 20.01 17.03
CA PRO A 434 10.39 20.51 16.11
C PRO A 434 11.68 20.92 16.84
N GLU A 435 11.60 21.33 18.11
CA GLU A 435 12.77 21.61 18.95
C GLU A 435 13.58 20.37 19.31
N LEU A 436 12.92 19.26 19.64
CA LEU A 436 13.57 17.97 19.84
C LEU A 436 14.21 17.52 18.53
N ALA A 437 13.49 17.55 17.40
CA ALA A 437 14.06 17.24 16.09
C ALA A 437 15.22 18.18 15.69
N ALA A 438 15.20 19.45 16.14
CA ALA A 438 16.32 20.37 16.00
C ALA A 438 17.51 20.02 16.93
N ALA A 439 17.26 19.58 18.16
CA ALA A 439 18.30 19.12 19.08
C ALA A 439 19.06 17.88 18.56
N HIS A 440 18.40 17.01 17.78
CA HIS A 440 19.05 15.87 17.09
C HIS A 440 20.00 16.27 15.96
N ARG A 441 20.03 17.55 15.56
CA ARG A 441 20.87 18.06 14.46
C ARG A 441 22.19 18.68 14.90
N GLY A 442 22.47 18.73 16.21
CA GLY A 442 23.71 19.31 16.74
C GLY A 442 25.00 18.66 16.19
N THR A 443 24.96 17.44 15.67
CA THR A 443 26.18 16.75 15.19
C THR A 443 25.84 15.67 14.15
N ARG A 444 25.94 15.98 12.85
CA ARG A 444 25.97 15.00 11.73
C ARG A 444 24.73 14.07 11.61
N GLY A 445 23.54 14.62 11.41
CA GLY A 445 22.34 13.83 11.14
C GLY A 445 22.34 13.15 9.76
N SER A 446 21.79 11.93 9.66
CA SER A 446 21.47 11.28 8.39
C SER A 446 20.47 12.09 7.56
N ARG A 447 20.50 11.98 6.22
CA ARG A 447 19.57 12.66 5.29
C ARG A 447 18.11 12.51 5.70
N GLU A 448 17.75 11.34 6.23
CA GLU A 448 16.41 11.01 6.68
C GLU A 448 15.91 11.90 7.84
N MET A 449 16.77 12.17 8.83
CA MET A 449 16.41 13.03 9.97
C MET A 449 16.25 14.51 9.56
N VAL A 450 17.00 14.94 8.56
CA VAL A 450 16.85 16.30 8.00
C VAL A 450 15.50 16.41 7.30
N VAL A 451 15.16 15.42 6.46
CA VAL A 451 13.87 15.36 5.75
C VAL A 451 12.71 15.33 6.74
N THR A 452 12.78 14.51 7.80
CA THR A 452 11.70 14.43 8.79
C THR A 452 11.52 15.72 9.55
N PHE A 453 12.58 16.44 9.89
CA PHE A 453 12.44 17.75 10.50
C PHE A 453 11.67 18.74 9.61
N PHE A 454 12.02 18.82 8.32
CA PHE A 454 11.34 19.76 7.42
C PHE A 454 9.88 19.36 7.19
N ARG A 455 9.59 18.05 7.05
CA ARG A 455 8.21 17.54 7.01
C ARG A 455 7.42 17.85 8.28
N ALA A 456 8.02 17.65 9.45
CA ALA A 456 7.41 17.98 10.75
C ALA A 456 7.14 19.49 10.88
N THR A 457 8.07 20.32 10.40
CA THR A 457 7.94 21.78 10.40
C THR A 457 6.81 22.22 9.48
N PHE A 458 6.70 21.61 8.30
CA PHE A 458 5.61 21.86 7.38
C PHE A 458 4.25 21.46 7.96
N LEU A 459 4.12 20.26 8.53
CA LEU A 459 2.90 19.81 9.20
C LEU A 459 2.49 20.77 10.34
N PHE A 460 3.45 21.24 11.13
CA PHE A 460 3.18 22.23 12.17
C PHE A 460 2.64 23.54 11.58
N LEU A 461 3.23 24.05 10.50
CA LEU A 461 2.78 25.28 9.85
C LEU A 461 1.42 25.10 9.18
N PHE A 462 1.16 23.94 8.58
CA PHE A 462 -0.12 23.61 7.95
C PHE A 462 -1.29 23.78 8.94
N TYR A 463 -1.14 23.26 10.15
CA TYR A 463 -2.19 23.33 11.17
C TYR A 463 -2.17 24.62 12.01
N PHE A 464 -1.00 25.16 12.36
CA PHE A 464 -0.86 26.25 13.34
C PHE A 464 -0.39 27.59 12.76
N SER A 465 -0.46 27.79 11.44
CA SER A 465 -0.06 29.04 10.76
C SER A 465 -0.73 30.30 11.35
N HIS A 466 -1.97 30.18 11.84
CA HIS A 466 -2.74 31.25 12.47
C HIS A 466 -2.17 31.74 13.81
N LEU A 467 -1.28 30.96 14.46
CA LEU A 467 -0.67 31.31 15.75
C LEU A 467 0.67 32.01 15.57
N GLU A 468 0.65 33.33 15.33
CA GLU A 468 1.83 34.14 15.01
C GLU A 468 3.01 33.99 16.00
N ARG A 469 2.74 33.85 17.30
CA ARG A 469 3.79 33.73 18.33
C ARG A 469 4.67 32.50 18.11
N PHE A 470 4.08 31.37 17.73
CA PHE A 470 4.82 30.13 17.49
C PHE A 470 5.52 30.15 16.14
N ALA A 471 4.84 30.69 15.12
CA ALA A 471 5.40 30.86 13.79
C ALA A 471 6.66 31.77 13.81
N ASN A 472 6.67 32.82 14.63
CA ASN A 472 7.83 33.72 14.82
C ASN A 472 9.01 33.01 15.52
N ARG A 473 8.75 32.23 16.58
CA ARG A 473 9.81 31.47 17.27
C ARG A 473 10.44 30.42 16.36
N LEU A 474 9.63 29.76 15.53
CA LEU A 474 10.11 28.81 14.53
C LEU A 474 10.98 29.51 13.48
N LEU A 475 10.56 30.70 13.03
CA LEU A 475 11.31 31.56 12.11
C LEU A 475 12.73 31.84 12.63
N GLU A 476 12.83 32.34 13.87
CA GLU A 476 14.10 32.66 14.52
C GLU A 476 15.02 31.42 14.58
N LYS A 477 14.45 30.25 14.92
CA LYS A 477 15.19 28.99 14.98
C LYS A 477 15.65 28.47 13.62
N LEU A 478 14.84 28.63 12.58
CA LEU A 478 15.26 28.27 11.21
C LEU A 478 16.39 29.19 10.74
N CYS A 479 16.36 30.47 11.10
CA CYS A 479 17.43 31.42 10.79
C CYS A 479 18.74 31.08 11.51
N THR A 480 18.69 30.77 12.82
CA THR A 480 19.89 30.35 13.56
C THR A 480 20.47 29.04 13.04
N LEU A 481 19.59 28.12 12.64
CA LEU A 481 19.97 26.83 12.08
C LEU A 481 20.59 26.96 10.68
N TYR A 482 20.08 27.85 9.85
CA TYR A 482 20.68 28.18 8.57
C TYR A 482 22.09 28.74 8.74
N PHE A 483 22.27 29.66 9.70
CA PHE A 483 23.58 30.24 9.99
C PHE A 483 24.60 29.19 10.45
N SER A 484 24.19 28.19 11.23
CA SER A 484 25.08 27.08 11.62
C SER A 484 25.31 26.06 10.48
N HIS A 485 24.37 25.94 9.54
CA HIS A 485 24.33 24.88 8.51
C HIS A 485 23.79 25.40 7.16
N THR A 486 24.67 26.05 6.39
CA THR A 486 24.40 26.63 5.06
C THR A 486 23.93 25.61 4.00
N HIS A 487 24.32 24.34 4.13
CA HIS A 487 23.94 23.25 3.23
C HIS A 487 22.43 22.93 3.23
N LEU A 488 21.66 23.48 4.18
CA LEU A 488 20.22 23.26 4.29
C LEU A 488 19.40 24.24 3.45
N ALA A 489 20.05 25.13 2.69
CA ALA A 489 19.41 26.07 1.77
C ALA A 489 18.33 25.42 0.87
N PRO A 490 18.58 24.28 0.18
CA PRO A 490 17.58 23.70 -0.71
C PRO A 490 16.31 23.24 0.01
N GLN A 491 16.42 22.78 1.26
CA GLN A 491 15.26 22.32 2.03
C GLN A 491 14.45 23.47 2.61
N LEU A 492 15.11 24.59 2.94
CA LEU A 492 14.44 25.83 3.34
C LEU A 492 13.69 26.46 2.16
N ILE A 493 14.27 26.43 0.96
CA ILE A 493 13.58 26.85 -0.28
C ILE A 493 12.34 25.97 -0.50
N ASN A 494 12.50 24.65 -0.46
CA ASN A 494 11.36 23.72 -0.60
C ASN A 494 10.26 23.98 0.45
N LEU A 495 10.62 24.25 1.72
CA LEU A 495 9.65 24.58 2.75
C LEU A 495 8.90 25.90 2.44
N ALA A 496 9.62 26.94 2.00
CA ALA A 496 9.01 28.21 1.63
C ALA A 496 8.05 28.05 0.44
N ASP A 497 8.45 27.29 -0.59
CA ASP A 497 7.64 27.05 -1.78
C ASP A 497 6.36 26.29 -1.45
N GLN A 498 6.47 25.18 -0.70
CA GLN A 498 5.33 24.35 -0.34
C GLN A 498 4.37 25.07 0.62
N THR A 499 4.89 25.93 1.51
CA THR A 499 4.02 26.75 2.38
C THR A 499 3.30 27.84 1.60
N GLN A 500 3.94 28.47 0.62
CA GLN A 500 3.30 29.49 -0.23
C GLN A 500 2.23 28.87 -1.16
N GLU A 501 2.47 27.66 -1.67
CA GLU A 501 1.51 26.93 -2.52
C GLU A 501 0.24 26.51 -1.76
N LYS A 502 0.40 25.93 -0.55
CA LYS A 502 -0.72 25.38 0.23
C LYS A 502 -1.36 26.38 1.20
N LEU A 503 -0.65 27.42 1.62
CA LEU A 503 -1.13 28.45 2.54
C LEU A 503 -0.92 29.86 1.93
N PRO A 504 -1.60 30.20 0.82
CA PRO A 504 -1.43 31.51 0.18
C PRO A 504 -1.86 32.68 1.09
N GLU A 505 -2.72 32.42 2.08
CA GLU A 505 -3.17 33.41 3.05
C GLU A 505 -2.11 33.73 4.13
N SER A 506 -1.10 32.87 4.30
CA SER A 506 -0.07 33.04 5.32
C SER A 506 1.14 33.81 4.78
N ASN A 507 1.40 34.99 5.33
CA ASN A 507 2.63 35.76 5.03
C ASN A 507 3.92 35.16 5.63
N TRP A 508 3.87 33.93 6.16
CA TRP A 508 5.00 33.32 6.86
C TRP A 508 6.19 33.04 5.94
N ALA A 509 5.97 32.53 4.72
CA ALA A 509 7.03 32.23 3.77
C ALA A 509 7.81 33.50 3.37
N LEU A 510 7.10 34.59 3.09
CA LEU A 510 7.68 35.90 2.79
C LEU A 510 8.52 36.44 3.96
N ARG A 511 8.02 36.28 5.20
CA ARG A 511 8.75 36.68 6.40
C ARG A 511 10.02 35.85 6.62
N LEU A 512 10.01 34.55 6.28
CA LEU A 512 11.19 33.69 6.33
C LEU A 512 12.24 34.14 5.31
N LEU A 513 11.83 34.35 4.06
CA LEU A 513 12.73 34.80 3.00
C LEU A 513 13.37 36.16 3.32
N ARG A 514 12.59 37.11 3.85
CA ARG A 514 13.11 38.42 4.30
C ARG A 514 14.08 38.29 5.48
N ALA A 515 13.79 37.44 6.46
CA ALA A 515 14.68 37.21 7.59
C ALA A 515 16.00 36.55 7.15
N LEU A 516 15.94 35.55 6.27
CA LEU A 516 17.13 34.88 5.71
C LEU A 516 17.97 35.84 4.85
N GLN A 517 17.35 36.72 4.07
CA GLN A 517 18.04 37.77 3.34
C GLN A 517 18.85 38.67 4.29
N GLY A 518 18.24 39.12 5.40
CA GLY A 518 18.92 39.88 6.44
C GLY A 518 20.16 39.15 6.97
N VAL A 519 19.99 37.91 7.42
CA VAL A 519 21.07 37.07 7.96
C VAL A 519 22.22 36.86 6.96
N ILE A 520 21.91 36.65 5.67
CA ILE A 520 22.93 36.46 4.62
C ILE A 520 23.69 37.76 4.38
N THR A 521 22.98 38.89 4.27
CA THR A 521 23.60 40.18 3.93
C THR A 521 24.49 40.73 5.05
N GLU A 522 24.16 40.41 6.31
CA GLU A 522 24.95 40.75 7.50
C GLU A 522 26.13 39.80 7.78
N ALA A 523 26.24 38.68 7.05
CA ALA A 523 27.30 37.70 7.28
C ALA A 523 28.71 38.29 7.00
N PRO A 524 29.72 37.93 7.83
CA PRO A 524 31.10 38.37 7.64
C PRO A 524 31.76 37.63 6.46
N LEU A 525 32.22 38.38 5.45
CA LEU A 525 32.84 37.81 4.24
C LEU A 525 34.12 37.01 4.49
N ALA A 526 34.82 37.29 5.60
CA ALA A 526 36.08 36.63 5.97
C ALA A 526 35.93 35.15 6.37
N GLN A 527 34.71 34.67 6.62
CA GLN A 527 34.43 33.29 7.09
C GLN A 527 33.70 32.43 6.04
N LEU A 528 33.46 32.95 4.83
CA LEU A 528 32.68 32.27 3.80
C LEU A 528 33.57 31.34 2.95
N ASN A 529 33.26 30.03 2.95
CA ASN A 529 33.83 29.11 1.98
C ASN A 529 33.10 29.22 0.62
N SER A 530 33.72 28.72 -0.46
CA SER A 530 33.10 28.70 -1.80
C SER A 530 31.75 27.95 -1.82
N GLN A 531 31.65 26.88 -1.03
CA GLN A 531 30.42 26.10 -0.91
C GLN A 531 29.32 26.85 -0.16
N ASP A 532 29.64 27.57 0.91
CA ASP A 532 28.70 28.40 1.67
C ASP A 532 28.16 29.55 0.81
N LEU A 533 29.05 30.20 0.06
CA LEU A 533 28.68 31.25 -0.89
C LEU A 533 27.72 30.72 -1.96
N SER A 534 27.96 29.53 -2.52
CA SER A 534 27.04 28.94 -3.50
C SER A 534 25.62 28.71 -2.95
N GLN A 535 25.49 28.33 -1.67
CA GLN A 535 24.20 28.12 -1.02
C GLN A 535 23.51 29.43 -0.66
N HIS A 536 24.27 30.44 -0.23
CA HIS A 536 23.77 31.80 0.00
C HIS A 536 23.22 32.42 -1.29
N LEU A 537 23.94 32.25 -2.41
CA LEU A 537 23.50 32.73 -3.72
C LEU A 537 22.22 32.03 -4.19
N LYS A 538 22.09 30.70 -3.97
CA LYS A 538 20.84 29.97 -4.26
C LYS A 538 19.64 30.48 -3.45
N MET A 539 19.83 30.75 -2.15
CA MET A 539 18.79 31.37 -1.32
C MET A 539 18.43 32.76 -1.82
N LEU A 540 19.41 33.62 -2.10
CA LEU A 540 19.17 34.98 -2.58
C LEU A 540 18.51 35.00 -3.97
N ALA A 541 18.83 34.03 -4.83
CA ALA A 541 18.15 33.86 -6.10
C ALA A 541 16.66 33.60 -5.89
N ARG A 542 16.28 32.74 -4.92
CA ARG A 542 14.88 32.50 -4.59
C ARG A 542 14.20 33.74 -3.98
N VAL A 543 14.89 34.45 -3.10
CA VAL A 543 14.41 35.73 -2.53
C VAL A 543 14.17 36.78 -3.62
N ALA A 544 14.98 36.79 -4.68
CA ALA A 544 14.85 37.72 -5.80
C ALA A 544 13.64 37.46 -6.71
N GLU A 545 12.98 36.29 -6.60
CA GLU A 545 11.73 36.00 -7.31
C GLU A 545 10.52 36.66 -6.64
N GLU A 546 10.60 36.98 -5.33
CA GLU A 546 9.50 37.57 -4.58
C GLU A 546 9.46 39.09 -4.74
N GLY A 547 8.44 39.57 -5.46
CA GLY A 547 8.25 41.00 -5.75
C GLY A 547 8.05 41.91 -4.54
N GLU A 548 7.61 41.35 -3.40
CA GLU A 548 7.34 42.09 -2.15
C GLU A 548 8.57 42.28 -1.26
N VAL A 549 9.70 41.65 -1.58
CA VAL A 549 10.93 41.73 -0.79
C VAL A 549 11.87 42.79 -1.39
N PRO A 550 12.35 43.78 -0.60
CA PRO A 550 13.28 44.78 -1.12
C PRO A 550 14.67 44.16 -1.39
N GLN A 551 15.23 44.41 -2.57
CA GLN A 551 16.47 43.73 -3.04
C GLN A 551 17.75 44.58 -2.92
N GLN A 552 17.67 45.79 -2.34
CA GLN A 552 18.83 46.68 -2.18
C GLN A 552 19.95 46.03 -1.34
N SER A 553 19.58 45.32 -0.27
CA SER A 553 20.52 44.58 0.58
C SER A 553 21.19 43.45 -0.19
N THR A 554 20.45 42.72 -1.03
CA THR A 554 20.99 41.69 -1.94
C THR A 554 22.07 42.29 -2.86
N LEU A 555 21.80 43.41 -3.53
CA LEU A 555 22.79 44.05 -4.42
C LEU A 555 24.00 44.60 -3.66
N SER A 556 23.79 45.16 -2.45
CA SER A 556 24.89 45.59 -1.59
C SER A 556 25.80 44.42 -1.19
N PHE A 557 25.23 43.24 -0.96
CA PHE A 557 25.99 42.04 -0.66
C PHE A 557 26.76 41.52 -1.88
N LEU A 558 26.13 41.49 -3.05
CA LEU A 558 26.79 41.08 -4.31
C LEU A 558 27.95 41.99 -4.67
N SER A 559 27.78 43.31 -4.59
CA SER A 559 28.86 44.27 -4.82
C SER A 559 29.99 44.13 -3.80
N ARG A 560 29.67 43.87 -2.52
CA ARG A 560 30.66 43.62 -1.46
C ARG A 560 31.48 42.35 -1.75
N ILE A 561 30.84 41.28 -2.23
CA ILE A 561 31.54 40.05 -2.64
C ILE A 561 32.49 40.35 -3.82
N LEU A 562 32.00 41.02 -4.86
CA LEU A 562 32.81 41.27 -6.06
C LEU A 562 34.00 42.22 -5.80
N THR A 563 33.88 43.15 -4.86
CA THR A 563 34.91 44.15 -4.57
C THR A 563 35.90 43.77 -3.46
N GLN A 564 35.47 42.97 -2.47
CA GLN A 564 36.25 42.69 -1.25
C GLN A 564 36.74 41.24 -1.15
N SER A 565 36.26 40.32 -2.00
CA SER A 565 36.74 38.94 -1.99
C SER A 565 38.18 38.81 -2.50
N PRO A 566 38.95 37.84 -2.01
CA PRO A 566 40.30 37.59 -2.51
C PRO A 566 40.24 37.29 -4.01
N ALA A 567 41.13 37.93 -4.77
CA ALA A 567 41.19 37.81 -6.23
C ALA A 567 41.20 36.36 -6.74
N SER A 568 41.60 35.38 -5.92
CA SER A 568 41.64 33.96 -6.28
C SER A 568 40.28 33.31 -6.58
N LEU A 569 39.16 33.74 -6.00
CA LEU A 569 37.85 33.08 -6.19
C LEU A 569 37.13 33.47 -7.49
N PHE A 570 37.40 34.67 -8.00
CA PHE A 570 36.78 35.20 -9.22
C PHE A 570 37.71 35.08 -10.42
N MET A 571 39.03 35.06 -10.19
CA MET A 571 40.04 34.73 -11.21
C MET A 571 40.15 33.22 -11.46
N SER A 572 39.70 32.35 -10.54
CA SER A 572 39.69 30.90 -10.76
C SER A 572 38.67 30.46 -11.83
N GLY A 573 37.70 31.31 -12.17
CA GLY A 573 36.72 31.05 -13.23
C GLY A 573 35.69 29.98 -12.88
N ASP A 574 35.21 29.93 -11.62
CA ASP A 574 34.20 28.95 -11.18
C ASP A 574 32.83 29.18 -11.85
N TRP A 575 32.65 28.65 -13.06
CA TRP A 575 31.45 28.80 -13.90
C TRP A 575 30.11 28.64 -13.16
N ARG A 576 30.00 27.69 -12.22
CA ARG A 576 28.77 27.47 -11.41
C ARG A 576 28.41 28.68 -10.53
N LEU A 577 29.42 29.33 -9.95
CA LEU A 577 29.22 30.51 -9.09
C LEU A 577 28.86 31.72 -9.94
N GLY A 578 29.53 31.91 -11.08
CA GLY A 578 29.20 32.94 -12.07
C GLY A 578 27.75 32.84 -12.54
N ASN A 579 27.29 31.63 -12.85
CA ASN A 579 25.89 31.41 -13.23
C ASN A 579 24.90 31.67 -12.10
N SER A 580 25.25 31.34 -10.85
CA SER A 580 24.40 31.68 -9.71
C SER A 580 24.24 33.21 -9.56
N LEU A 581 25.31 33.98 -9.76
CA LEU A 581 25.28 35.45 -9.75
C LEU A 581 24.45 36.03 -10.90
N LEU A 582 24.68 35.53 -12.12
CA LEU A 582 23.90 35.91 -13.30
C LEU A 582 22.42 35.54 -13.15
N GLY A 583 22.11 34.41 -12.52
CA GLY A 583 20.75 33.98 -12.21
C GLY A 583 20.02 34.98 -11.30
N ILE A 584 20.69 35.47 -10.25
CA ILE A 584 20.13 36.54 -9.39
C ILE A 584 19.94 37.81 -10.21
N CYS A 585 20.97 38.24 -10.96
CA CYS A 585 20.88 39.46 -11.77
C CYS A 585 19.74 39.38 -12.78
N ARG A 586 19.52 38.23 -13.42
CA ARG A 586 18.41 37.99 -14.34
C ARG A 586 17.06 38.12 -13.64
N ARG A 587 16.87 37.49 -12.48
CA ARG A 587 15.60 37.57 -11.72
C ARG A 587 15.30 39.01 -11.27
N LEU A 588 16.34 39.77 -10.95
CA LEU A 588 16.20 41.19 -10.61
C LEU A 588 15.83 42.07 -11.81
N LEU A 589 16.17 41.69 -13.05
CA LEU A 589 15.73 42.39 -14.26
C LEU A 589 14.20 42.33 -14.44
N ASP A 590 13.57 41.24 -13.98
CA ASP A 590 12.11 41.05 -14.04
C ASP A 590 11.37 41.64 -12.81
N HIS A 591 12.10 42.18 -11.82
CA HIS A 591 11.55 42.57 -10.52
C HIS A 591 10.71 43.86 -10.59
N PRO A 592 9.60 43.98 -9.82
CA PRO A 592 8.76 45.18 -9.81
C PRO A 592 9.46 46.47 -9.35
N SER A 593 10.52 46.35 -8.54
CA SER A 593 11.30 47.50 -8.03
C SER A 593 12.56 47.87 -8.83
N LEU A 594 12.68 47.36 -10.07
CA LEU A 594 13.83 47.58 -10.95
C LEU A 594 14.28 49.04 -11.02
N ASP A 595 13.35 49.99 -11.11
CA ASP A 595 13.65 51.43 -11.26
C ASP A 595 14.57 51.98 -10.16
N SER A 596 14.46 51.45 -8.94
CA SER A 596 15.30 51.82 -7.80
C SER A 596 16.64 51.07 -7.76
N LEU A 597 16.77 50.01 -8.54
CA LEU A 597 17.88 49.04 -8.56
C LEU A 597 18.73 49.11 -9.84
N LEU A 598 18.32 49.91 -10.83
CA LEU A 598 18.97 50.05 -12.14
C LEU A 598 20.48 50.32 -12.03
N ILE A 599 20.86 51.33 -11.25
CA ILE A 599 22.26 51.78 -11.14
C ILE A 599 23.13 50.70 -10.46
N PRO A 600 22.79 50.20 -9.25
CA PRO A 600 23.59 49.16 -8.60
C PRO A 600 23.67 47.86 -9.41
N GLN A 601 22.60 47.49 -10.13
CA GLN A 601 22.58 46.30 -10.97
C GLN A 601 23.46 46.47 -12.22
N ALA A 602 23.43 47.63 -12.85
CA ALA A 602 24.31 47.95 -13.98
C ALA A 602 25.79 47.91 -13.58
N ASP A 603 26.15 48.45 -12.41
CA ASP A 603 27.51 48.43 -11.89
C ASP A 603 28.02 47.00 -11.65
N ILE A 604 27.18 46.13 -11.09
CA ILE A 604 27.51 44.71 -10.86
C ILE A 604 27.71 43.97 -12.19
N LEU A 605 26.80 44.14 -13.15
CA LEU A 605 26.89 43.51 -14.47
C LEU A 605 28.13 43.99 -15.24
N GLN A 606 28.44 45.28 -15.17
CA GLN A 606 29.65 45.85 -15.79
C GLN A 606 30.92 45.31 -15.14
N HIS A 607 30.94 45.14 -13.81
CA HIS A 607 32.06 44.54 -13.11
C HIS A 607 32.27 43.09 -13.56
N LEU A 608 31.22 42.27 -13.57
CA LEU A 608 31.27 40.88 -14.05
C LEU A 608 31.76 40.77 -15.50
N ALA A 609 31.31 41.66 -16.39
CA ALA A 609 31.71 41.71 -17.79
C ALA A 609 33.19 42.04 -18.01
N CYS A 610 33.82 42.73 -17.05
CA CYS A 610 35.20 43.21 -17.16
C CYS A 610 36.20 42.35 -16.36
N SER A 611 35.80 41.78 -15.22
CA SER A 611 36.71 41.21 -14.24
C SER A 611 36.51 39.71 -13.96
N TYR A 612 35.48 39.05 -14.47
CA TYR A 612 35.29 37.61 -14.19
C TYR A 612 36.24 36.73 -15.02
N GLY A 613 36.79 35.63 -14.48
CA GLY A 613 37.78 34.80 -15.20
C GLY A 613 37.25 33.98 -16.38
N ASP A 614 35.94 33.70 -16.41
CA ASP A 614 35.27 32.90 -17.45
C ASP A 614 34.62 33.77 -18.54
N THR A 615 34.88 33.45 -19.81
CA THR A 615 34.39 34.21 -20.97
C THR A 615 32.88 34.10 -21.19
N ASP A 616 32.28 32.95 -20.88
CA ASP A 616 30.83 32.71 -21.03
C ASP A 616 30.04 33.63 -20.08
N ILE A 617 30.50 33.71 -18.83
CA ILE A 617 29.92 34.59 -17.81
C ILE A 617 30.07 36.06 -18.19
N GLN A 618 31.23 36.46 -18.75
CA GLN A 618 31.45 37.83 -19.22
C GLN A 618 30.48 38.22 -20.36
N ASP A 619 30.30 37.34 -21.34
CA ASP A 619 29.45 37.63 -22.50
C ASP A 619 27.96 37.69 -22.12
N HIS A 620 27.52 36.80 -21.22
CA HIS A 620 26.17 36.88 -20.65
C HIS A 620 25.96 38.14 -19.80
N ALA A 621 26.96 38.57 -19.02
CA ALA A 621 26.91 39.82 -18.26
C ALA A 621 26.79 41.04 -19.19
N ARG A 622 27.55 41.07 -20.30
CA ARG A 622 27.45 42.12 -21.34
C ARG A 622 26.08 42.15 -22.00
N LEU A 623 25.52 40.97 -22.29
CA LEU A 623 24.18 40.85 -22.86
C LEU A 623 23.13 41.41 -21.89
N TYR A 624 23.14 41.02 -20.61
CA TYR A 624 22.21 41.57 -19.61
C TYR A 624 22.40 43.07 -19.38
N TYR A 625 23.64 43.57 -19.37
CA TYR A 625 23.93 45.00 -19.26
C TYR A 625 23.37 45.78 -20.46
N THR A 626 23.51 45.23 -21.67
CA THR A 626 22.98 45.83 -22.90
C THR A 626 21.45 45.82 -22.87
N LEU A 627 20.81 44.74 -22.43
CA LEU A 627 19.35 44.66 -22.30
C LEU A 627 18.82 45.70 -21.29
N LEU A 628 19.50 45.85 -20.14
CA LEU A 628 19.14 46.81 -19.09
C LEU A 628 19.23 48.27 -19.56
N THR A 629 20.20 48.58 -20.43
CA THR A 629 20.46 49.96 -20.89
C THR A 629 19.71 50.34 -22.17
N THR A 630 19.28 49.36 -22.98
CA THR A 630 18.71 49.62 -24.32
C THR A 630 17.21 49.36 -24.44
N LEU A 631 16.63 48.52 -23.57
CA LEU A 631 15.21 48.14 -23.65
C LEU A 631 14.35 48.90 -22.62
N SER A 632 13.10 49.19 -22.99
CA SER A 632 12.09 49.63 -22.03
C SER A 632 11.63 48.46 -21.16
N ARG A 633 11.23 48.73 -19.91
CA ARG A 633 10.81 47.69 -18.94
C ARG A 633 9.78 46.71 -19.50
N GLU A 634 8.76 47.21 -20.20
CA GLU A 634 7.71 46.38 -20.82
C GLU A 634 8.28 45.41 -21.86
N LYS A 635 9.25 45.86 -22.66
CA LYS A 635 9.91 45.02 -23.67
C LYS A 635 10.88 44.05 -23.02
N LEU A 636 11.61 44.48 -21.99
CA LEU A 636 12.52 43.65 -21.24
C LEU A 636 11.78 42.47 -20.59
N VAL A 637 10.67 42.74 -19.90
CA VAL A 637 9.82 41.69 -19.31
C VAL A 637 9.27 40.78 -20.40
N SER A 638 8.84 41.30 -21.57
CA SER A 638 8.35 40.45 -22.67
C SER A 638 9.43 39.54 -23.28
N VAL A 639 10.67 40.02 -23.39
CA VAL A 639 11.82 39.27 -23.94
C VAL A 639 12.28 38.21 -22.95
N LEU A 640 12.24 38.50 -21.65
CA LEU A 640 12.57 37.55 -20.60
C LEU A 640 11.43 36.54 -20.31
N ALA A 641 10.17 36.96 -20.48
CA ALA A 641 8.97 36.14 -20.29
C ALA A 641 8.65 35.23 -21.49
N GLN A 642 9.19 35.47 -22.69
CA GLN A 642 9.03 34.58 -23.85
C GLN A 642 9.63 33.17 -23.65
N GLY A 643 10.28 32.92 -22.51
CA GLY A 643 10.66 31.58 -22.04
C GLY A 643 9.72 30.93 -21.00
N LEU A 644 8.63 31.59 -20.57
CA LEU A 644 7.81 31.19 -19.40
C LEU A 644 6.28 31.19 -19.62
N THR A 645 5.76 31.54 -20.81
CA THR A 645 4.31 31.60 -21.01
C THR A 645 3.71 30.27 -21.47
N GLU A 646 3.10 29.52 -20.55
CA GLU A 646 1.74 28.94 -20.68
C GLU A 646 1.41 28.04 -19.48
N GLY A 647 0.50 28.52 -18.61
CA GLY A 647 -0.30 27.68 -17.70
C GLY A 647 0.45 27.10 -16.50
N GLY A 648 -0.17 27.19 -15.32
CA GLY A 648 0.28 26.46 -14.13
C GLY A 648 0.25 24.96 -14.35
N ARG A 649 1.31 24.42 -14.93
CA ARG A 649 1.80 23.04 -14.85
C ARG A 649 3.14 23.02 -15.56
N GLN A 650 4.20 22.59 -14.89
CA GLN A 650 5.54 22.51 -15.46
C GLN A 650 5.57 21.54 -16.65
N VAL A 651 5.32 22.03 -17.86
CA VAL A 651 5.67 21.33 -19.08
C VAL A 651 6.98 21.92 -19.58
N LYS A 652 8.05 21.13 -19.45
CA LYS A 652 9.39 21.44 -19.98
C LYS A 652 9.33 21.68 -21.50
N LYS A 653 9.07 22.91 -21.94
CA LYS A 653 9.40 23.35 -23.30
C LYS A 653 10.91 23.65 -23.33
N ARG A 654 11.68 22.68 -23.86
CA ARG A 654 13.11 22.79 -24.16
C ARG A 654 13.34 23.96 -25.13
N THR A 655 13.71 25.12 -24.59
CA THR A 655 14.46 26.12 -25.37
C THR A 655 15.94 25.71 -25.34
N LEU A 656 16.62 25.79 -26.48
CA LEU A 656 18.01 25.34 -26.63
C LEU A 656 19.03 26.12 -25.77
N SER A 657 18.59 27.18 -25.08
CA SER A 657 19.31 27.89 -24.03
C SER A 657 19.19 27.24 -22.63
N SER A 658 18.42 26.16 -22.47
CA SER A 658 18.19 25.48 -21.19
C SER A 658 18.97 24.16 -21.02
N ILE A 659 20.04 23.94 -21.80
CA ILE A 659 20.93 22.78 -21.63
C ILE A 659 21.69 22.84 -20.28
N MET A 660 21.67 23.98 -19.59
CA MET A 660 22.40 24.24 -18.34
C MET A 660 21.49 24.62 -17.15
N ALA A 661 20.17 24.44 -17.25
CA ALA A 661 19.26 24.74 -16.13
C ALA A 661 19.34 23.65 -15.05
N ASP A 662 20.25 23.79 -14.09
CA ASP A 662 20.23 23.26 -12.71
C ASP A 662 19.49 21.92 -12.49
N SER A 663 19.69 20.95 -13.39
CA SER A 663 19.09 19.62 -13.30
C SER A 663 19.94 18.65 -12.47
N GLU A 664 20.87 19.16 -11.66
CA GLU A 664 21.59 18.38 -10.67
C GLU A 664 20.74 18.26 -9.39
N GLY A 665 19.76 17.36 -9.41
CA GLY A 665 19.34 16.66 -8.19
C GLY A 665 18.07 17.13 -7.45
N LEU A 666 17.22 17.97 -8.03
CA LEU A 666 16.03 18.50 -7.32
C LEU A 666 15.12 17.38 -6.74
N THR A 667 14.78 16.34 -7.48
CA THR A 667 13.94 15.24 -6.95
C THR A 667 14.58 14.48 -5.77
N SER A 668 15.91 14.50 -5.65
CA SER A 668 16.62 13.90 -4.52
C SER A 668 16.76 14.86 -3.32
N THR A 669 16.54 16.17 -3.50
CA THR A 669 16.74 17.17 -2.44
C THR A 669 15.47 17.71 -1.81
N LEU A 670 14.30 17.41 -2.37
CA LEU A 670 13.02 17.90 -1.89
C LEU A 670 12.61 17.11 -0.63
N SER A 671 12.48 17.84 0.48
CA SER A 671 12.13 17.27 1.79
C SER A 671 10.62 17.11 1.95
N ILE A 672 9.84 18.03 1.41
CA ILE A 672 8.38 18.04 1.51
C ILE A 672 7.79 17.88 0.11
N HIS A 673 6.92 16.89 0.00
CA HIS A 673 6.07 16.66 -1.16
C HIS A 673 4.72 16.24 -0.64
N HIS A 674 3.69 17.00 -0.96
CA HIS A 674 2.32 16.58 -0.71
C HIS A 674 1.85 15.68 -1.85
N THR A 675 1.27 14.53 -1.52
CA THR A 675 0.79 13.57 -2.50
C THR A 675 -0.68 13.37 -2.26
N GLU A 676 -1.50 14.07 -3.04
CA GLU A 676 -2.97 14.02 -2.97
C GLU A 676 -3.53 12.68 -3.43
N GLU A 677 -2.73 11.93 -4.20
CA GLU A 677 -3.05 10.59 -4.65
C GLU A 677 -1.91 9.63 -4.27
N ALA A 678 -2.23 8.33 -4.21
CA ALA A 678 -1.23 7.28 -4.03
C ALA A 678 -0.06 7.48 -5.01
N ILE A 679 1.13 7.71 -4.46
CA ILE A 679 2.37 7.99 -5.22
C ILE A 679 2.71 6.81 -6.12
N ILE A 680 2.36 5.61 -5.69
CA ILE A 680 2.56 4.38 -6.42
C ILE A 680 1.18 3.89 -6.82
N LYS A 681 0.84 4.10 -8.09
CA LYS A 681 -0.31 3.44 -8.70
C LYS A 681 0.22 2.30 -9.53
N LEU A 682 -0.21 1.09 -9.19
CA LEU A 682 -0.02 -0.06 -10.07
C LEU A 682 -1.05 0.08 -11.19
N VAL A 683 -0.64 0.58 -12.35
CA VAL A 683 -1.52 0.78 -13.50
C VAL A 683 -1.18 -0.28 -14.54
N GLU A 684 -2.20 -0.95 -15.07
CA GLU A 684 -2.04 -1.87 -16.19
C GLU A 684 -1.60 -1.08 -17.44
N ALA A 685 -0.44 -1.41 -18.02
CA ALA A 685 0.08 -0.75 -19.20
C ALA A 685 -0.78 -1.10 -20.40
N GLN A 686 -1.39 -0.08 -20.99
CA GLN A 686 -1.99 -0.21 -22.30
C GLN A 686 -0.87 -0.47 -23.32
N SER A 687 -0.98 -1.56 -24.06
CA SER A 687 -0.04 -1.97 -25.10
C SER A 687 -0.14 -1.04 -26.32
N GLU A 688 0.55 0.09 -26.31
CA GLU A 688 0.81 0.90 -27.51
C GLU A 688 1.86 0.22 -28.40
N GLN A 689 1.51 -0.88 -29.09
CA GLN A 689 2.27 -1.34 -30.26
C GLN A 689 1.38 -2.10 -31.25
N GLN A 690 0.71 -1.38 -32.14
CA GLN A 690 0.44 -1.84 -33.52
C GLN A 690 -0.07 -0.72 -34.47
N GLU A 691 0.53 0.48 -34.43
CA GLU A 691 0.40 1.46 -35.52
C GLU A 691 1.74 1.63 -36.23
N ALA A 692 2.19 0.60 -36.94
CA ALA A 692 3.31 0.77 -37.88
C ALA A 692 3.44 -0.30 -38.97
N ILE A 693 2.42 -1.11 -39.29
CA ILE A 693 2.45 -1.93 -40.53
C ILE A 693 1.02 -2.13 -41.03
N GLN A 694 0.54 -1.19 -41.86
CA GLN A 694 -0.30 -1.44 -43.04
C GLN A 694 -0.63 -0.08 -43.68
N SER A 695 0.26 0.36 -44.58
CA SER A 695 -0.10 1.27 -45.65
C SER A 695 -0.82 0.48 -46.76
N ASP A 696 -1.86 1.10 -47.30
CA ASP A 696 -2.61 0.76 -48.52
C ASP A 696 -3.68 -0.34 -48.38
N VAL A 697 -4.97 0.05 -48.35
CA VAL A 697 -5.86 0.17 -49.52
C VAL A 697 -7.16 0.88 -49.09
N ASP A 698 -7.67 1.70 -50.00
CA ASP A 698 -8.75 2.68 -49.92
C ASP A 698 -10.15 2.24 -49.43
N SER A 699 -10.82 3.26 -48.89
CA SER A 699 -12.21 3.69 -49.11
C SER A 699 -13.39 3.10 -48.31
N ASP A 700 -14.05 4.06 -47.66
CA ASP A 700 -15.51 4.28 -47.59
C ASP A 700 -16.34 3.83 -46.38
N GLN A 701 -16.88 4.87 -45.73
CA GLN A 701 -18.23 5.03 -45.16
C GLN A 701 -18.48 4.64 -43.69
N ASN A 702 -18.65 5.70 -42.88
CA ASN A 702 -19.64 5.90 -41.82
C ASN A 702 -20.31 4.66 -41.21
N GLN A 703 -19.98 4.39 -39.95
CA GLN A 703 -20.95 4.06 -38.90
C GLN A 703 -20.32 4.22 -37.52
N THR A 704 -20.93 5.06 -36.69
CA THR A 704 -20.90 4.95 -35.22
C THR A 704 -21.28 3.53 -34.84
N GLU A 705 -20.36 2.77 -34.26
CA GLU A 705 -20.69 1.54 -33.55
C GLU A 705 -19.67 1.29 -32.45
N ASN A 706 -20.17 0.61 -31.42
CA ASN A 706 -19.55 0.32 -30.15
C ASN A 706 -18.11 -0.19 -30.28
N CYS A 707 -17.38 -0.23 -29.16
CA CYS A 707 -16.20 -1.07 -29.04
C CYS A 707 -16.64 -2.47 -28.59
N PRO A 708 -17.08 -3.41 -29.46
CA PRO A 708 -17.06 -4.81 -29.11
C PRO A 708 -15.71 -5.38 -29.57
N ASN A 709 -15.25 -6.39 -28.84
CA ASN A 709 -14.36 -7.44 -29.36
C ASN A 709 -12.86 -7.45 -29.01
N THR A 710 -12.36 -6.75 -27.99
CA THR A 710 -11.09 -7.17 -27.37
C THR A 710 -11.25 -8.48 -26.58
N LEU A 711 -12.38 -8.63 -25.88
CA LEU A 711 -12.70 -9.83 -25.09
C LEU A 711 -13.07 -11.02 -25.97
N THR A 712 -13.69 -10.79 -27.14
CA THR A 712 -13.97 -11.87 -28.10
C THR A 712 -12.75 -12.19 -28.97
N ALA A 713 -11.87 -11.23 -29.26
CA ALA A 713 -10.55 -11.51 -29.85
C ALA A 713 -9.64 -12.29 -28.87
N TYR A 714 -9.65 -11.95 -27.57
CA TYR A 714 -8.97 -12.73 -26.52
C TYR A 714 -9.56 -14.14 -26.38
N ARG A 715 -10.90 -14.28 -26.43
CA ARG A 715 -11.55 -15.60 -26.39
C ARG A 715 -11.27 -16.43 -27.65
N ALA A 716 -11.18 -15.80 -28.82
CA ALA A 716 -10.82 -16.48 -30.07
C ALA A 716 -9.34 -16.95 -30.09
N GLN A 717 -8.46 -16.36 -29.27
CA GLN A 717 -7.06 -16.82 -29.12
C GLN A 717 -6.93 -18.15 -28.36
N PHE A 718 -7.98 -18.61 -27.66
CA PHE A 718 -8.02 -19.92 -27.02
C PHE A 718 -8.50 -21.04 -27.95
N ASP A 719 -8.97 -20.70 -29.16
CA ASP A 719 -9.37 -21.69 -30.16
C ASP A 719 -8.16 -22.24 -30.96
N GLU A 720 -6.97 -21.62 -30.85
CA GLU A 720 -5.71 -22.11 -31.45
C GLU A 720 -4.91 -22.98 -30.48
N SER A 721 -4.77 -24.28 -30.79
CA SER A 721 -4.13 -25.30 -29.95
C SER A 721 -2.61 -25.14 -29.71
N SER A 722 -2.00 -24.06 -30.22
CA SER A 722 -0.55 -23.77 -30.09
C SER A 722 -0.24 -22.48 -29.33
N PHE A 723 -1.25 -21.76 -28.84
CA PHE A 723 -1.05 -20.46 -28.21
C PHE A 723 -1.08 -20.55 -26.68
N ALA A 724 0.06 -20.28 -26.05
CA ALA A 724 0.10 -19.98 -24.63
C ALA A 724 -0.27 -18.50 -24.47
N SER A 725 -1.39 -18.22 -23.81
CA SER A 725 -1.73 -16.85 -23.42
C SER A 725 -0.76 -16.38 -22.34
N ASP A 726 0.43 -15.92 -22.73
CA ASP A 726 1.22 -15.03 -21.89
C ASP A 726 0.47 -13.70 -21.86
N VAL A 727 -0.50 -13.57 -20.96
CA VAL A 727 -0.97 -12.24 -20.57
C VAL A 727 0.12 -11.67 -19.68
N THR A 728 1.13 -11.07 -20.31
CA THR A 728 2.03 -10.16 -19.61
C THR A 728 1.17 -8.99 -19.16
N LEU A 729 0.65 -9.09 -17.94
CA LEU A 729 0.06 -7.95 -17.25
C LEU A 729 1.22 -6.99 -16.98
N ASN A 730 1.45 -6.12 -17.94
CA ASN A 730 2.51 -5.13 -17.88
C ASN A 730 2.07 -4.07 -16.89
N TYR A 731 2.21 -4.33 -15.60
CA TYR A 731 1.90 -3.30 -14.61
C TYR A 731 3.03 -2.28 -14.60
N LEU A 732 2.71 -1.05 -14.97
CA LEU A 732 3.58 0.08 -14.76
C LEU A 732 3.39 0.57 -13.33
N LEU A 733 4.48 0.52 -12.57
CA LEU A 733 4.57 1.14 -11.26
C LEU A 733 4.74 2.64 -11.51
N MET A 734 3.61 3.33 -11.68
CA MET A 734 3.58 4.74 -12.05
C MET A 734 3.81 5.58 -10.79
N TRP A 735 4.88 6.36 -10.79
CA TRP A 735 5.05 7.44 -9.81
C TRP A 735 4.05 8.56 -10.16
N GLY A 736 3.15 8.88 -9.24
CA GLY A 736 2.05 9.85 -9.41
C GLY A 736 2.45 11.32 -9.57
N THR A 737 3.59 11.64 -10.18
CA THR A 737 3.94 13.02 -10.56
C THR A 737 4.37 13.06 -12.01
N ASP A 738 3.47 13.57 -12.87
CA ASP A 738 3.66 14.04 -14.23
C ASP A 738 4.67 13.26 -15.12
N ASN A 739 4.13 12.40 -15.99
CA ASN A 739 4.70 11.85 -17.23
C ASN A 739 6.10 12.37 -17.63
N SER A 740 7.18 11.88 -17.02
CA SER A 740 8.54 12.01 -17.59
C SER A 740 9.64 11.23 -16.85
N ALA A 741 9.33 10.06 -16.28
CA ALA A 741 10.34 9.10 -15.90
C ALA A 741 9.83 7.68 -16.14
N LEU A 742 9.87 7.25 -17.41
CA LEU A 742 9.84 5.84 -17.77
C LEU A 742 11.11 5.20 -17.20
N ILE A 743 11.04 4.75 -15.95
CA ILE A 743 11.94 3.69 -15.50
C ILE A 743 11.28 2.41 -16.01
N SER A 744 11.65 2.00 -17.22
CA SER A 744 11.35 0.67 -17.72
C SER A 744 12.18 -0.33 -16.92
N SER A 745 11.73 -0.70 -15.73
CA SER A 745 12.11 -1.99 -15.17
C SER A 745 11.16 -3.02 -15.77
N SER A 746 11.58 -3.65 -16.86
CA SER A 746 11.00 -4.90 -17.30
C SER A 746 11.31 -5.95 -16.23
N ALA A 747 10.47 -6.04 -15.20
CA ALA A 747 10.46 -7.21 -14.34
C ALA A 747 9.74 -8.31 -15.12
N SER A 748 10.50 -9.09 -15.89
CA SER A 748 10.02 -10.40 -16.31
C SER A 748 9.86 -11.23 -15.04
N ALA A 749 8.65 -11.30 -14.52
CA ALA A 749 8.31 -12.26 -13.49
C ALA A 749 8.30 -13.66 -14.14
N SER A 750 9.48 -14.25 -14.32
CA SER A 750 9.59 -15.69 -14.41
C SER A 750 9.37 -16.23 -13.00
N THR A 751 8.21 -16.82 -12.75
CA THR A 751 7.90 -17.52 -11.51
C THR A 751 8.80 -18.74 -11.36
N SER A 752 9.97 -18.59 -10.75
CA SER A 752 10.66 -19.70 -10.07
C SER A 752 11.34 -19.19 -8.77
N PRO A 753 11.32 -19.95 -7.67
CA PRO A 753 11.81 -19.49 -6.38
C PRO A 753 13.31 -19.79 -6.24
N SER A 754 14.17 -18.77 -6.22
CA SER A 754 15.51 -18.91 -5.64
C SER A 754 16.08 -17.59 -5.10
N LEU A 755 16.22 -17.55 -3.77
CA LEU A 755 17.27 -16.88 -2.99
C LEU A 755 17.84 -15.57 -3.55
N ILE A 756 17.36 -14.46 -2.99
CA ILE A 756 17.98 -13.14 -3.13
C ILE A 756 19.22 -13.10 -2.22
N THR A 757 20.40 -13.32 -2.79
CA THR A 757 21.67 -12.84 -2.23
C THR A 757 22.00 -11.49 -2.85
N THR A 758 21.87 -10.42 -2.07
CA THR A 758 22.32 -9.09 -2.44
C THR A 758 23.84 -9.01 -2.38
N THR A 759 24.49 -8.81 -3.53
CA THR A 759 25.85 -8.27 -3.58
C THR A 759 25.80 -6.85 -4.10
N LYS A 760 26.48 -5.95 -3.36
CA LYS A 760 26.65 -4.54 -3.66
C LYS A 760 27.50 -4.35 -4.92
N SER A 761 27.09 -3.41 -5.76
CA SER A 761 27.97 -2.46 -6.42
C SER A 761 27.26 -1.12 -6.52
#